data_AF-A0A2A9E757-F1
#
_entry.id   AF-A0A2A9E757-F1
#
_cell.length_a   1.000
_cell.length_b   1.000
_cell.length_c   1.000
_cell.angle_alpha   90.00
_cell.angle_beta   90.00
_cell.angle_gamma   90.00
#
_symmetry.space_group_name_H-M   'P 1'
#
loop_
_entity.id
_entity.type
_entity.pdbx_description
1 polymer ?
#
loop_
_entity_poly.entity_id
_entity_poly.type
_entity_poly.pdbx_seq_one_letter_code
_entity_poly.pdbx_strand_id
1 'polypeptide(L)'
;METLILIGLIGGLITGISPCILPMLPVIFFAGGVEGARPRGEPRPADDASADSAESTETVPAPTPPTSALFAGLPAAVQVDAKGKVAVDTRPKPASRPTARSTAGASPAPRPPSRWSRSSRPYLVITGLVVSFSFFTLLGSLLLGALGLPQDLLRWVGLVLLAIIGVGMIVPRLEEIIEKPFQRIAAIGARRGARNKDRGAFVLGLGLGVLYVPCAGPVLAAITVAGATGNIGPGTVALTVSFAIGAAIPLLVFALAGRRVAERVGAFQKHTRGIRITGGVVMIVLSVALAFNLPAYLQRALPDYTGALQEQVDASDTVREALDLGGIVTDENRELSNCSNGGDELESCGTAPALSGIDTWLNTDGGEPLVLDQLSDDGKVVLIDFWTYSCINCQRAIPHVNAWYDTYKDVGNGFEVIGVHTPEFAFERETRNVVAGVADLGVTYPVAQDNSYSTWTAYRNRYWPAQYLVDADGTVRHIRFGEGGYENTEKLVRELLTAANPGVPLPEPTTVIDSTPQAETTPETYFSVNKIVNYSGSAKYAAGEGVFTANPDQPASTFSLDGTWEIDFQGATAVSDDARIQLAYSGTDVFAVLGGEGTVTATVRTADGTTQVREIDVTGNPTLYPVLEGEEATTGIIDLELPPGVQAFTFTFG
;
A
#
# COMPACT_ATOMS: atom_id res chain seq x y z
N MET A 1 17.87 5.38 -8.21
CA MET A 1 18.35 4.87 -6.89
C MET A 1 18.20 5.91 -5.78
N GLU A 2 18.54 7.18 -6.01
CA GLU A 2 18.39 8.26 -5.01
C GLU A 2 16.94 8.46 -4.55
N THR A 3 15.98 8.42 -5.47
CA THR A 3 14.54 8.52 -5.17
C THR A 3 14.06 7.39 -4.24
N LEU A 4 14.49 6.15 -4.48
CA LEU A 4 14.15 4.99 -3.63
C LEU A 4 14.76 5.10 -2.24
N ILE A 5 16.00 5.61 -2.13
CA ILE A 5 16.65 5.84 -0.84
C ILE A 5 15.87 6.90 -0.06
N LEU A 6 15.45 7.99 -0.71
CA LEU A 6 14.67 9.06 -0.10
C LEU A 6 13.29 8.59 0.35
N ILE A 7 12.56 7.87 -0.52
CA ILE A 7 11.24 7.28 -0.20
C ILE A 7 11.36 6.33 0.99
N GLY A 8 12.34 5.42 0.98
CA GLY A 8 12.57 4.51 2.09
C GLY A 8 12.88 5.25 3.39
N LEU A 9 13.77 6.25 3.36
CA LEU A 9 14.15 7.03 4.54
C LEU A 9 12.94 7.79 5.13
N ILE A 10 12.16 8.46 4.30
CA ILE A 10 10.97 9.23 4.73
C ILE A 10 9.89 8.28 5.24
N GLY A 11 9.60 7.20 4.50
CA GLY A 11 8.63 6.17 4.93
C GLY A 11 9.03 5.54 6.26
N GLY A 12 10.32 5.26 6.45
CA GLY A 12 10.87 4.77 7.72
C GLY A 12 10.69 5.79 8.85
N LEU A 13 10.99 7.07 8.60
CA LEU A 13 10.86 8.14 9.59
C LEU A 13 9.41 8.29 10.09
N ILE A 14 8.45 8.29 9.15
CA ILE A 14 7.01 8.38 9.44
C ILE A 14 6.56 7.15 10.23
N THR A 15 6.99 5.96 9.80
CA THR A 15 6.69 4.71 10.49
C THR A 15 7.27 4.69 11.90
N GLY A 16 8.46 5.28 12.11
CA GLY A 16 9.12 5.42 13.42
C GLY A 16 8.34 6.27 14.44
N ILE A 17 7.35 7.05 13.99
CA ILE A 17 6.46 7.88 14.82
C ILE A 17 5.05 7.26 14.89
N SER A 18 4.83 6.12 14.23
CA SER A 18 3.53 5.45 14.14
C SER A 18 2.93 5.10 15.52
N PRO A 19 1.59 5.13 15.65
CA PRO A 19 0.88 4.70 16.86
C PRO A 19 1.25 3.29 17.35
N CYS A 20 1.84 2.45 16.50
CA CYS A 20 2.34 1.12 16.86
C CYS A 20 3.55 1.16 17.82
N ILE A 21 4.35 2.23 17.81
CA ILE A 21 5.64 2.32 18.53
C ILE A 21 5.47 3.00 19.88
N LEU A 22 4.57 3.97 19.96
CA LEU A 22 4.30 4.74 21.18
C LEU A 22 4.07 3.85 22.43
N PRO A 23 3.32 2.74 22.34
CA PRO A 23 3.08 1.84 23.47
C PRO A 23 4.33 1.06 23.94
N MET A 24 5.32 0.87 23.06
CA MET A 24 6.57 0.14 23.35
C MET A 24 7.68 1.05 23.89
N LEU A 25 7.56 2.37 23.74
CA LEU A 25 8.52 3.35 24.25
C LEU A 25 8.90 3.13 25.72
N PRO A 26 7.99 2.82 26.67
CA PRO A 26 8.35 2.54 28.05
C PRO A 26 9.36 1.40 28.18
N VAL A 27 9.18 0.29 27.45
CA VAL A 27 10.08 -0.87 27.48
C VAL A 27 11.46 -0.50 26.94
N ILE A 28 11.52 0.26 25.84
CA ILE A 28 12.75 0.75 25.23
C ILE A 28 13.48 1.72 26.18
N PHE A 29 12.73 2.61 26.83
CA PHE A 29 13.25 3.52 27.86
C PHE A 29 13.85 2.76 29.05
N PHE A 30 13.22 1.67 29.50
CA PHE A 30 13.73 0.85 30.61
C PHE A 30 14.90 -0.04 30.18
N ALA A 31 14.88 -0.63 29.00
CA ALA A 31 16.01 -1.41 28.49
C ALA A 31 17.28 -0.55 28.29
N GLY A 32 17.13 0.74 27.98
CA GLY A 32 18.24 1.70 27.93
C GLY A 32 18.75 2.17 29.30
N GLY A 33 17.96 2.02 30.38
CA GLY A 33 18.24 2.56 31.71
C GLY A 33 18.53 1.54 32.82
N VAL A 34 18.10 0.29 32.68
CA VAL A 34 18.11 -0.69 33.78
C VAL A 34 19.35 -1.57 33.71
N GLU A 35 20.47 -1.06 34.23
CA GLU A 35 21.54 -1.90 34.83
C GLU A 35 22.58 -1.09 35.64
N GLY A 36 22.21 0.12 36.08
CA GLY A 36 23.04 0.98 36.92
C GLY A 36 22.93 0.71 38.42
N ALA A 37 21.99 -0.13 38.88
CA ALA A 37 21.76 -0.38 40.29
C ALA A 37 21.61 -1.87 40.60
N ARG A 38 22.73 -2.54 40.91
CA ARG A 38 22.73 -3.71 41.80
C ARG A 38 23.34 -3.26 43.13
N PRO A 39 22.72 -3.56 44.30
CA PRO A 39 23.37 -3.36 45.58
C PRO A 39 24.58 -4.31 45.66
N ARG A 40 25.70 -3.79 46.17
CA ARG A 40 26.90 -4.58 46.46
C ARG A 40 26.59 -5.62 47.55
N GLY A 41 27.30 -6.73 47.46
CA GLY A 41 26.99 -8.00 48.11
C GLY A 41 26.98 -8.01 49.64
N GLU A 42 26.36 -9.07 50.14
CA GLU A 42 26.62 -9.72 51.44
C GLU A 42 26.25 -11.22 51.33
N PRO A 43 26.74 -12.10 52.22
CA PRO A 43 27.26 -13.41 51.86
C PRO A 43 26.25 -14.55 52.05
N ARG A 44 26.41 -15.62 51.27
CA ARG A 44 25.70 -16.91 51.40
C ARG A 44 26.02 -17.63 52.72
N PRO A 45 25.07 -18.38 53.27
CA PRO A 45 25.34 -19.70 53.85
C PRO A 45 24.68 -20.83 53.04
N ALA A 46 25.14 -22.04 53.34
CA ALA A 46 25.10 -23.27 52.55
C ALA A 46 23.81 -24.12 52.67
N ASP A 47 23.60 -24.92 51.61
CA ASP A 47 23.07 -26.29 51.47
C ASP A 47 22.08 -26.91 52.48
N ASP A 48 20.98 -27.45 51.93
CA ASP A 48 20.46 -28.85 52.04
C ASP A 48 18.96 -28.86 51.62
N ALA A 49 18.56 -29.42 50.47
CA ALA A 49 18.28 -30.84 50.17
C ALA A 49 16.81 -31.28 50.43
N SER A 50 16.21 -31.94 49.43
CA SER A 50 14.97 -32.77 49.42
C SER A 50 13.63 -32.04 49.60
N ALA A 51 12.46 -32.47 49.10
CA ALA A 51 11.96 -33.44 48.12
C ALA A 51 10.40 -33.27 48.08
N ASP A 52 9.75 -33.77 47.03
CA ASP A 52 8.35 -34.27 46.99
C ASP A 52 7.17 -33.32 47.33
N SER A 53 6.22 -33.04 46.42
CA SER A 53 5.18 -33.87 45.77
C SER A 53 3.88 -34.03 46.60
N ALA A 54 2.77 -34.15 45.87
CA ALA A 54 1.35 -34.32 46.28
C ALA A 54 0.61 -33.04 46.76
N GLU A 55 -0.48 -32.55 46.15
CA GLU A 55 -1.73 -33.14 45.61
C GLU A 55 -2.91 -33.07 46.59
N SER A 56 -4.03 -32.56 46.05
CA SER A 56 -5.45 -32.70 46.46
C SER A 56 -5.94 -32.03 47.76
N THR A 57 -6.89 -31.08 47.69
CA THR A 57 -8.38 -31.25 47.83
C THR A 57 -8.76 -31.33 49.33
N GLU A 58 -9.74 -30.67 49.96
CA GLU A 58 -11.02 -30.06 49.59
C GLU A 58 -11.59 -29.30 50.83
N THR A 59 -12.56 -28.39 50.61
CA THR A 59 -13.70 -27.98 51.48
C THR A 59 -13.48 -27.39 52.91
N VAL A 60 -13.68 -26.08 53.17
CA VAL A 60 -14.95 -25.33 53.55
C VAL A 60 -15.37 -25.51 55.03
N PRO A 61 -15.99 -24.55 55.79
CA PRO A 61 -16.08 -23.07 55.74
C PRO A 61 -15.72 -22.33 57.08
N ALA A 62 -15.74 -20.98 57.03
CA ALA A 62 -16.03 -19.91 58.02
C ALA A 62 -16.23 -20.25 59.53
N PRO A 63 -15.90 -19.35 60.51
CA PRO A 63 -16.24 -17.92 60.49
C PRO A 63 -15.23 -16.91 61.11
N THR A 64 -15.52 -15.63 60.88
CA THR A 64 -14.98 -14.40 61.50
C THR A 64 -15.40 -14.27 62.98
N PRO A 65 -15.05 -13.22 63.78
CA PRO A 65 -14.07 -12.10 63.70
C PRO A 65 -13.28 -12.02 65.06
N PRO A 66 -13.01 -10.85 65.69
CA PRO A 66 -12.36 -9.58 65.30
C PRO A 66 -10.95 -9.51 65.97
N THR A 67 -10.09 -8.49 65.91
CA THR A 67 -10.22 -7.18 66.57
C THR A 67 -8.86 -6.48 66.42
N SER A 68 -8.91 -5.15 66.26
CA SER A 68 -8.02 -4.12 66.81
C SER A 68 -6.84 -4.58 67.70
N ALA A 69 -5.70 -3.94 67.79
CA ALA A 69 -5.09 -2.76 67.21
C ALA A 69 -3.80 -2.54 68.05
N LEU A 70 -2.97 -1.59 67.63
CA LEU A 70 -2.18 -0.72 68.50
C LEU A 70 -0.88 -1.22 69.16
N PHE A 71 0.15 -0.42 68.85
CA PHE A 71 1.26 0.06 69.67
C PHE A 71 2.54 -0.77 69.90
N ALA A 72 3.64 -0.09 69.56
CA ALA A 72 4.92 0.05 70.30
C ALA A 72 5.72 -1.24 70.60
N GLY A 73 7.02 -1.35 70.33
CA GLY A 73 8.07 -0.37 70.53
C GLY A 73 9.07 -0.90 71.58
N LEU A 74 10.23 -1.39 71.11
CA LEU A 74 11.53 -1.50 71.79
C LEU A 74 11.80 -2.68 72.80
N PRO A 75 13.10 -3.01 73.08
CA PRO A 75 13.63 -4.38 73.02
C PRO A 75 14.18 -4.95 74.35
N ALA A 76 14.32 -6.28 74.46
CA ALA A 76 15.29 -7.04 75.29
C ALA A 76 15.07 -8.55 75.02
N ALA A 77 16.01 -9.36 74.53
CA ALA A 77 17.26 -9.83 75.15
C ALA A 77 17.05 -10.59 76.46
N VAL A 78 16.68 -11.88 76.38
CA VAL A 78 17.22 -13.07 77.08
C VAL A 78 16.35 -14.28 76.70
N GLN A 79 16.93 -15.33 76.10
CA GLN A 79 16.26 -16.62 75.87
C GLN A 79 17.19 -17.79 76.20
N VAL A 80 16.58 -18.83 76.75
CA VAL A 80 17.20 -20.04 77.32
C VAL A 80 17.18 -21.14 76.26
N ASP A 81 18.28 -21.86 76.05
CA ASP A 81 18.34 -22.92 75.06
C ASP A 81 17.82 -24.28 75.58
N ALA A 82 17.44 -25.15 74.65
CA ALA A 82 16.85 -26.46 74.89
C ALA A 82 17.81 -27.50 75.52
N LYS A 83 19.00 -27.09 75.99
CA LYS A 83 19.95 -27.93 76.72
C LYS A 83 20.20 -27.46 78.16
N GLY A 84 19.41 -26.52 78.67
CA GLY A 84 19.30 -26.26 80.10
C GLY A 84 20.55 -25.65 80.75
N LYS A 85 21.32 -24.85 80.00
CA LYS A 85 22.47 -24.12 80.57
C LYS A 85 22.19 -22.62 80.61
N VAL A 86 21.94 -22.12 81.82
CA VAL A 86 21.72 -20.69 82.11
C VAL A 86 23.08 -20.07 82.45
N ALA A 87 23.58 -19.17 81.62
CA ALA A 87 24.76 -18.36 81.93
C ALA A 87 24.32 -16.93 82.27
N VAL A 88 24.54 -16.54 83.53
CA VAL A 88 24.38 -15.19 84.06
C VAL A 88 25.76 -14.74 84.52
N ASP A 89 26.28 -13.66 83.96
CA ASP A 89 27.41 -12.93 84.53
C ASP A 89 27.27 -11.46 84.15
N THR A 90 26.71 -10.58 84.99
CA THR A 90 27.19 -9.93 86.22
C THR A 90 28.39 -8.97 86.06
N ARG A 91 28.10 -7.68 86.34
CA ARG A 91 29.02 -6.62 86.84
C ARG A 91 29.81 -5.73 85.83
N PRO A 92 30.27 -4.52 86.25
CA PRO A 92 29.87 -3.23 85.65
C PRO A 92 31.02 -2.38 85.05
N LYS A 93 30.69 -1.19 84.51
CA LYS A 93 31.52 0.03 84.23
C LYS A 93 32.94 0.03 84.86
N PRO A 94 34.00 0.68 84.29
CA PRO A 94 33.94 2.06 83.77
C PRO A 94 34.96 2.45 82.67
N ALA A 95 34.89 3.73 82.29
CA ALA A 95 35.86 4.46 81.49
C ALA A 95 37.24 4.61 82.17
N SER A 96 38.30 4.57 81.37
CA SER A 96 39.55 5.32 81.56
C SER A 96 40.29 5.38 80.22
N ARG A 97 40.28 6.53 79.52
CA ARG A 97 41.24 7.64 79.61
C ARG A 97 42.49 7.42 78.72
N PRO A 98 43.15 8.52 78.30
CA PRO A 98 43.51 8.74 76.90
C PRO A 98 45.02 8.69 76.66
N THR A 99 45.43 8.54 75.41
CA THR A 99 46.72 9.02 74.93
C THR A 99 46.65 9.50 73.48
N ALA A 100 46.89 10.80 73.34
CA ALA A 100 47.67 11.51 72.34
C ALA A 100 47.46 11.25 70.83
N ARG A 101 47.01 12.33 70.17
CA ARG A 101 47.06 12.66 68.74
C ARG A 101 48.46 12.57 68.13
N SER A 102 48.52 12.19 66.85
CA SER A 102 49.27 12.96 65.84
C SER A 102 48.71 12.72 64.43
N THR A 103 48.26 13.82 63.79
CA THR A 103 48.40 14.21 62.37
C THR A 103 48.26 13.12 61.29
N ALA A 104 47.16 13.08 60.51
CA ALA A 104 46.92 13.93 59.33
C ALA A 104 48.03 13.87 58.26
N GLY A 105 47.74 13.22 57.14
CA GLY A 105 48.57 13.22 55.93
C GLY A 105 47.95 12.45 54.76
N ALA A 106 47.46 13.20 53.77
CA ALA A 106 47.06 12.80 52.42
C ALA A 106 45.69 12.09 52.21
N SER A 107 44.67 12.90 51.93
CA SER A 107 43.51 12.50 51.13
C SER A 107 43.97 11.97 49.76
N PRO A 108 43.51 10.81 49.29
CA PRO A 108 43.52 10.54 47.86
C PRO A 108 42.48 11.46 47.20
N ALA A 109 42.92 12.29 46.26
CA ALA A 109 42.08 13.18 45.49
C ALA A 109 40.85 12.44 44.92
N PRO A 110 39.66 13.06 44.86
CA PRO A 110 38.55 12.49 44.12
C PRO A 110 39.01 12.33 42.67
N ARG A 111 39.00 11.09 42.17
CA ARG A 111 39.14 10.84 40.73
C ARG A 111 38.13 11.75 40.02
N PRO A 112 38.54 12.51 38.98
CA PRO A 112 37.58 13.31 38.23
C PRO A 112 36.43 12.38 37.77
N PRO A 113 35.17 12.84 37.75
CA PRO A 113 34.09 12.03 37.20
C PRO A 113 34.56 11.59 35.82
N SER A 114 34.65 10.28 35.61
CA SER A 114 35.00 9.73 34.31
C SER A 114 34.07 10.41 33.31
N ARG A 115 34.67 11.25 32.44
CA ARG A 115 33.98 11.86 31.30
C ARG A 115 33.12 10.78 30.68
N TRP A 116 31.83 11.08 30.53
CA TRP A 116 30.82 10.20 29.96
C TRP A 116 31.44 9.11 29.11
N SER A 117 31.51 7.89 29.66
CA SER A 117 31.57 6.70 28.83
C SER A 117 30.35 6.81 27.92
N ARG A 118 30.57 7.28 26.68
CA ARG A 118 29.57 7.17 25.61
C ARG A 118 29.34 5.68 25.48
N SER A 119 28.34 5.17 26.18
CA SER A 119 27.94 3.79 26.00
C SER A 119 27.48 3.71 24.55
N SER A 120 28.23 2.99 23.71
CA SER A 120 27.86 2.69 22.32
C SER A 120 26.59 1.83 22.24
N ARG A 121 26.01 1.46 23.39
CA ARG A 121 24.82 0.62 23.50
C ARG A 121 23.62 1.05 22.67
N PRO A 122 23.14 2.31 22.67
CA PRO A 122 22.00 2.68 21.83
C PRO A 122 22.29 2.44 20.35
N TYR A 123 23.50 2.76 19.90
CA TYR A 123 23.95 2.48 18.54
C TYR A 123 24.01 0.98 18.25
N LEU A 124 24.50 0.15 19.19
CA LEU A 124 24.53 -1.31 19.05
C LEU A 124 23.13 -1.95 19.03
N VAL A 125 22.18 -1.44 19.82
CA VAL A 125 20.77 -1.86 19.77
C VAL A 125 20.19 -1.54 18.39
N ILE A 126 20.43 -0.34 17.88
CA ILE A 126 19.92 0.10 16.59
C ILE A 126 20.55 -0.68 15.44
N THR A 127 21.86 -0.89 15.46
CA THR A 127 22.52 -1.73 14.45
C THR A 127 21.97 -3.16 14.48
N GLY A 128 21.69 -3.72 15.66
CA GLY A 128 21.01 -5.01 15.79
C GLY A 128 19.59 -5.00 15.23
N LEU A 129 18.84 -3.92 15.47
CA LEU A 129 17.48 -3.75 14.96
C LEU A 129 17.46 -3.64 13.44
N VAL A 130 18.30 -2.81 12.84
CA VAL A 130 18.41 -2.64 11.39
C VAL A 130 18.83 -3.95 10.72
N VAL A 131 19.84 -4.64 11.27
CA VAL A 131 20.35 -5.90 10.69
C VAL A 131 19.30 -7.02 10.78
N SER A 132 18.65 -7.21 11.93
CA SER A 132 17.60 -8.23 12.05
C SER A 132 16.39 -7.91 11.18
N PHE A 133 15.91 -6.67 11.20
CA PHE A 133 14.76 -6.25 10.43
C PHE A 133 14.97 -6.46 8.93
N SER A 134 16.09 -5.98 8.38
CA SER A 134 16.42 -6.18 6.96
C SER A 134 16.57 -7.66 6.62
N PHE A 135 17.26 -8.43 7.47
CA PHE A 135 17.48 -9.86 7.23
C PHE A 135 16.17 -10.66 7.24
N PHE A 136 15.33 -10.51 8.27
CA PHE A 136 14.09 -11.26 8.40
C PHE A 136 13.02 -10.82 7.40
N THR A 137 12.99 -9.54 7.02
CA THR A 137 12.07 -9.05 5.98
C THR A 137 12.43 -9.66 4.61
N LEU A 138 13.71 -9.65 4.24
CA LEU A 138 14.17 -10.23 2.98
C LEU A 138 14.05 -11.75 2.97
N LEU A 139 14.46 -12.42 4.05
CA LEU A 139 14.37 -13.88 4.18
C LEU A 139 12.92 -14.37 4.20
N GLY A 140 12.02 -13.66 4.90
CA GLY A 140 10.60 -13.99 4.95
C GLY A 140 9.94 -13.86 3.59
N SER A 141 10.24 -12.80 2.84
CA SER A 141 9.74 -12.59 1.49
C SER A 141 10.23 -13.67 0.52
N LEU A 142 11.52 -14.03 0.60
CA LEU A 142 12.13 -15.08 -0.20
C LEU A 142 11.54 -16.47 0.09
N LEU A 143 11.38 -16.82 1.37
CA LEU A 143 10.81 -18.10 1.78
C LEU A 143 9.36 -18.24 1.34
N LEU A 144 8.54 -17.20 1.49
CA LEU A 144 7.13 -17.25 1.06
C LEU A 144 7.00 -17.38 -0.45
N GLY A 145 7.79 -16.61 -1.22
CA GLY A 145 7.82 -16.72 -2.68
C GLY A 145 8.21 -18.12 -3.15
N ALA A 146 9.21 -18.74 -2.51
CA ALA A 146 9.67 -20.09 -2.86
C ALA A 146 8.67 -21.21 -2.46
N LEU A 147 7.83 -20.98 -1.45
CA LEU A 147 6.87 -21.96 -0.92
C LEU A 147 5.45 -21.80 -1.48
N GLY A 148 5.17 -20.77 -2.29
CA GLY A 148 3.85 -20.53 -2.89
C GLY A 148 2.73 -20.26 -1.87
N LEU A 149 3.09 -19.78 -0.68
CA LEU A 149 2.13 -19.54 0.41
C LEU A 149 1.48 -18.14 0.29
N PRO A 150 0.19 -17.99 0.67
CA PRO A 150 -0.49 -16.71 0.60
C PRO A 150 0.19 -15.66 1.50
N GLN A 151 0.39 -14.45 0.97
CA GLN A 151 1.07 -13.34 1.67
C GLN A 151 0.34 -12.90 2.95
N ASP A 152 -0.98 -13.14 3.02
CA ASP A 152 -1.79 -12.92 4.22
C ASP A 152 -1.33 -13.75 5.42
N LEU A 153 -0.63 -14.87 5.21
CA LEU A 153 -0.14 -15.70 6.30
C LEU A 153 0.86 -14.94 7.19
N LEU A 154 1.82 -14.20 6.61
CA LEU A 154 2.78 -13.40 7.38
C LEU A 154 2.07 -12.29 8.17
N ARG A 155 1.06 -11.67 7.56
CA ARG A 155 0.25 -10.64 8.20
C ARG A 155 -0.51 -11.21 9.40
N TRP A 156 -1.20 -12.33 9.24
CA TRP A 156 -1.94 -12.97 10.34
C TRP A 156 -1.04 -13.48 11.45
N VAL A 157 0.09 -14.11 11.12
CA VAL A 157 1.10 -14.54 12.11
C VAL A 157 1.62 -13.33 12.89
N GLY A 158 1.89 -12.22 12.21
CA GLY A 158 2.30 -10.96 12.82
C GLY A 158 1.26 -10.35 13.76
N LEU A 159 -0.01 -10.33 13.34
CA LEU A 159 -1.12 -9.83 14.15
C LEU A 159 -1.37 -10.69 15.40
N VAL A 160 -1.33 -12.01 15.26
CA VAL A 160 -1.46 -12.96 16.38
C VAL A 160 -0.32 -12.77 17.38
N LEU A 161 0.93 -12.65 16.90
CA LEU A 161 2.09 -12.38 17.76
C LEU A 161 1.94 -11.04 18.51
N LEU A 162 1.52 -9.98 17.81
CA LEU A 162 1.29 -8.66 18.40
C LEU A 162 0.21 -8.70 19.50
N ALA A 163 -0.89 -9.42 19.25
CA ALA A 163 -1.96 -9.61 20.22
C ALA A 163 -1.48 -10.39 21.45
N ILE A 164 -0.70 -11.47 21.27
CA ILE A 164 -0.12 -12.25 22.37
C ILE A 164 0.78 -11.39 23.26
N ILE A 165 1.60 -10.52 22.66
CA ILE A 165 2.48 -9.61 23.41
C ILE A 165 1.67 -8.55 24.16
N GLY A 166 0.65 -7.98 23.52
CA GLY A 166 -0.27 -7.04 24.16
C GLY A 166 -0.96 -7.65 25.39
N VAL A 167 -1.44 -8.90 25.28
CA VAL A 167 -2.03 -9.65 26.39
C VAL A 167 -0.99 -9.96 27.48
N GLY A 168 0.24 -10.31 27.09
CA GLY A 168 1.36 -10.54 28.00
C GLY A 168 1.70 -9.32 28.86
N MET A 169 1.61 -8.11 28.31
CA MET A 169 1.82 -6.86 29.07
C MET A 169 0.71 -6.57 30.08
N ILE A 170 -0.51 -7.08 29.87
CA ILE A 170 -1.65 -6.91 30.78
C ILE A 170 -1.60 -7.96 31.91
N VAL A 171 -1.18 -9.19 31.59
CA VAL A 171 -1.16 -10.33 32.52
C VAL A 171 0.29 -10.76 32.83
N PRO A 172 0.90 -10.28 33.93
CA PRO A 172 2.31 -10.57 34.25
C PRO A 172 2.61 -12.05 34.50
N ARG A 173 1.59 -12.87 34.82
CA ARG A 173 1.71 -14.34 34.94
C ARG A 173 1.96 -15.03 33.59
N LEU A 174 1.47 -14.44 32.49
CA LEU A 174 1.63 -14.99 31.15
C LEU A 174 3.04 -14.68 30.60
N GLU A 175 3.59 -13.52 30.94
CA GLU A 175 4.97 -13.10 30.61
C GLU A 175 5.98 -14.15 31.12
N GLU A 176 5.86 -14.62 32.37
CA GLU A 176 6.74 -15.65 32.93
C GLU A 176 6.63 -17.02 32.25
N ILE A 177 5.47 -17.37 31.69
CA ILE A 177 5.26 -18.65 30.97
C ILE A 177 5.87 -18.58 29.57
N ILE A 178 5.70 -17.45 28.88
CA ILE A 178 6.23 -17.19 27.53
C ILE A 178 7.76 -17.00 27.57
N GLU A 179 8.29 -16.38 28.63
CA GLU A 179 9.73 -16.13 28.77
C GLU A 179 10.55 -17.37 29.14
N LYS A 180 9.99 -18.36 29.85
CA LYS A 180 10.70 -19.59 30.26
C LYS A 180 11.49 -20.30 29.14
N PRO A 181 10.93 -20.53 27.93
CA PRO A 181 11.68 -21.12 26.81
C PRO A 181 12.75 -20.17 26.25
N PHE A 182 12.46 -18.87 26.14
CA PHE A 182 13.41 -17.87 25.64
C PHE A 182 14.58 -17.62 26.60
N GLN A 183 14.34 -17.62 27.92
CA GLN A 183 15.38 -17.49 28.93
C GLN A 183 16.35 -18.67 28.91
N ARG A 184 15.93 -19.89 28.52
CA ARG A 184 16.84 -21.03 28.31
C ARG A 184 17.76 -20.81 27.11
N ILE A 185 17.23 -20.29 26.00
CA ILE A 185 18.00 -19.97 24.78
C ILE A 185 18.94 -18.77 25.03
N ALA A 186 18.44 -17.73 25.71
CA ALA A 186 19.22 -16.57 26.11
C ALA A 186 20.31 -16.92 27.14
N ALA A 187 20.05 -17.87 28.06
CA ALA A 187 21.05 -18.38 29.00
C ALA A 187 22.18 -19.16 28.31
N ILE A 188 21.89 -19.86 27.20
CA ILE A 188 22.91 -20.53 26.37
C ILE A 188 23.79 -19.49 25.66
N GLY A 189 23.20 -18.40 25.15
CA GLY A 189 23.94 -17.26 24.58
C GLY A 189 24.75 -16.47 25.62
N ALA A 190 24.17 -16.27 26.82
CA ALA A 190 24.81 -15.55 27.92
C ALA A 190 25.97 -16.34 28.54
N ARG A 191 25.89 -17.67 28.63
CA ARG A 191 27.00 -18.53 29.09
C ARG A 191 28.21 -18.50 28.15
N ARG A 192 28.01 -18.29 26.85
CA ARG A 192 29.10 -18.05 25.87
C ARG A 192 29.54 -16.58 25.78
N GLY A 193 28.72 -15.63 26.24
CA GLY A 193 28.89 -14.19 26.04
C GLY A 193 29.26 -13.35 27.27
N ALA A 194 29.43 -13.95 28.44
CA ALA A 194 29.58 -13.26 29.74
C ALA A 194 30.79 -12.32 29.92
N ARG A 195 31.55 -11.99 28.86
CA ARG A 195 32.74 -11.13 28.93
C ARG A 195 32.58 -9.73 28.33
N ASN A 196 31.48 -9.42 27.61
CA ASN A 196 31.27 -8.07 27.05
C ASN A 196 29.82 -7.59 27.20
N LYS A 197 29.63 -6.55 28.02
CA LYS A 197 28.36 -5.86 28.33
C LYS A 197 27.68 -5.23 27.09
N ASP A 198 28.40 -5.17 25.97
CA ASP A 198 27.97 -4.57 24.71
C ASP A 198 27.31 -5.56 23.73
N ARG A 199 27.57 -6.88 23.88
CA ARG A 199 26.92 -7.91 23.04
C ARG A 199 25.44 -8.13 23.39
N GLY A 200 25.07 -7.92 24.66
CA GLY A 200 23.67 -8.02 25.11
C GLY A 200 22.77 -6.96 24.46
N ALA A 201 23.30 -5.77 24.20
CA ALA A 201 22.59 -4.68 23.54
C ALA A 201 22.27 -5.00 22.07
N PHE A 202 23.22 -5.61 21.34
CA PHE A 202 23.01 -6.05 19.96
C PHE A 202 21.98 -7.19 19.87
N VAL A 203 22.05 -8.18 20.77
CA VAL A 203 21.08 -9.30 20.81
C VAL A 203 19.67 -8.81 21.15
N LEU A 204 19.56 -7.82 22.05
CA LEU A 204 18.28 -7.18 22.33
C LEU A 204 17.74 -6.46 21.08
N GLY A 205 18.61 -5.75 20.34
CA GLY A 205 18.28 -5.14 19.05
C GLY A 205 17.77 -6.15 18.02
N LEU A 206 18.42 -7.33 17.94
CA LEU A 206 17.99 -8.41 17.04
C LEU A 206 16.57 -8.92 17.35
N GLY A 207 16.22 -9.02 18.64
CA GLY A 207 14.87 -9.44 19.05
C GLY A 207 13.80 -8.39 18.73
N LEU A 208 14.14 -7.11 18.91
CA LEU A 208 13.23 -5.99 18.64
C LEU A 208 12.94 -5.80 17.14
N GLY A 209 13.90 -6.09 16.24
CA GLY A 209 13.69 -5.97 14.80
C GLY A 209 12.67 -6.96 14.24
N VAL A 210 12.62 -8.19 14.75
CA VAL A 210 11.60 -9.19 14.34
C VAL A 210 10.19 -8.74 14.73
N LEU A 211 10.06 -8.14 15.90
CA LEU A 211 8.79 -7.62 16.42
C LEU A 211 8.28 -6.39 15.64
N TYR A 212 9.17 -5.71 14.92
CA TYR A 212 8.86 -4.49 14.20
C TYR A 212 8.23 -4.75 12.82
N VAL A 213 8.48 -5.93 12.23
CA VAL A 213 8.00 -6.34 10.90
C VAL A 213 6.48 -6.15 10.71
N PRO A 214 5.59 -6.66 11.59
CA PRO A 214 4.14 -6.54 11.38
C PRO A 214 3.58 -5.11 11.52
N CYS A 215 4.38 -4.17 12.04
CA CYS A 215 3.97 -2.79 12.30
C CYS A 215 4.43 -1.81 11.22
N ALA A 216 5.13 -2.28 10.19
CA ALA A 216 5.84 -1.44 9.22
C ALA A 216 4.99 -0.89 8.06
N GLY A 217 3.66 -1.01 8.15
CA GLY A 217 2.70 -0.31 7.28
C GLY A 217 2.72 -0.71 5.80
N PRO A 218 2.03 0.06 4.93
CA PRO A 218 1.91 -0.22 3.49
C PRO A 218 3.26 -0.22 2.74
N VAL A 219 4.25 0.52 3.25
CA VAL A 219 5.60 0.58 2.64
C VAL A 219 6.32 -0.76 2.74
N LEU A 220 6.20 -1.47 3.87
CA LEU A 220 6.74 -2.82 3.98
C LEU A 220 5.96 -3.81 3.10
N ALA A 221 4.65 -3.62 2.93
CA ALA A 221 3.88 -4.43 1.99
C ALA A 221 4.41 -4.26 0.56
N ALA A 222 4.72 -3.03 0.13
CA ALA A 222 5.37 -2.79 -1.17
C ALA A 222 6.77 -3.43 -1.27
N ILE A 223 7.58 -3.39 -0.22
CA ILE A 223 8.91 -4.05 -0.17
C ILE A 223 8.76 -5.58 -0.22
N THR A 224 7.80 -6.15 0.51
CA THR A 224 7.54 -7.59 0.54
C THR A 224 6.98 -8.07 -0.80
N VAL A 225 6.09 -7.31 -1.43
CA VAL A 225 5.59 -7.58 -2.79
C VAL A 225 6.73 -7.52 -3.80
N ALA A 226 7.56 -6.47 -3.74
CA ALA A 226 8.76 -6.35 -4.59
C ALA A 226 9.83 -7.43 -4.31
N GLY A 227 9.85 -8.01 -3.11
CA GLY A 227 10.72 -9.13 -2.76
C GLY A 227 10.16 -10.49 -3.19
N ALA A 228 8.83 -10.62 -3.29
CA ALA A 228 8.13 -11.84 -3.69
C ALA A 228 8.20 -12.10 -5.21
N THR A 229 8.41 -11.06 -6.03
CA THR A 229 8.61 -11.17 -7.48
C THR A 229 9.97 -11.77 -7.87
N GLY A 230 10.78 -12.25 -6.91
CA GLY A 230 11.99 -13.04 -7.17
C GLY A 230 13.25 -12.23 -7.53
N ASN A 231 13.12 -10.96 -7.86
CA ASN A 231 14.23 -10.07 -8.18
C ASN A 231 14.71 -9.30 -6.94
N ILE A 232 15.59 -9.89 -6.12
CA ILE A 232 16.32 -9.15 -5.06
C ILE A 232 17.39 -8.29 -5.74
N GLY A 233 16.96 -7.24 -6.43
CA GLY A 233 17.84 -6.24 -7.03
C GLY A 233 18.46 -5.31 -5.98
N PRO A 234 19.54 -4.58 -6.33
CA PRO A 234 20.15 -3.59 -5.44
C PRO A 234 19.16 -2.49 -5.02
N GLY A 235 18.10 -2.23 -5.80
CA GLY A 235 17.01 -1.32 -5.47
C GLY A 235 16.21 -1.75 -4.24
N THR A 236 15.77 -3.00 -4.16
CA THR A 236 15.00 -3.54 -3.02
C THR A 236 15.84 -3.58 -1.75
N VAL A 237 17.12 -3.95 -1.87
CA VAL A 237 18.07 -3.92 -0.74
C VAL A 237 18.30 -2.49 -0.27
N ALA A 238 18.54 -1.54 -1.18
CA ALA A 238 18.74 -0.13 -0.85
C ALA A 238 17.50 0.47 -0.17
N LEU A 239 16.30 0.17 -0.69
CA LEU A 239 15.02 0.61 -0.12
C LEU A 239 14.78 0.02 1.28
N THR A 240 15.04 -1.28 1.47
CA THR A 240 14.86 -1.96 2.76
C THR A 240 15.82 -1.41 3.81
N VAL A 241 17.09 -1.18 3.44
CA VAL A 241 18.11 -0.63 4.33
C VAL A 241 17.83 0.85 4.64
N SER A 242 17.47 1.66 3.65
CA SER A 242 17.13 3.07 3.87
C SER A 242 15.88 3.23 4.74
N PHE A 243 14.87 2.37 4.55
CA PHE A 243 13.69 2.29 5.41
C PHE A 243 14.03 1.91 6.85
N ALA A 244 14.85 0.87 7.04
CA ALA A 244 15.28 0.44 8.36
C ALA A 244 16.08 1.54 9.09
N ILE A 245 16.93 2.28 8.37
CA ILE A 245 17.65 3.44 8.90
C ILE A 245 16.68 4.57 9.25
N GLY A 246 15.72 4.89 8.38
CA GLY A 246 14.68 5.90 8.62
C GLY A 246 13.88 5.62 9.88
N ALA A 247 13.44 4.37 10.07
CA ALA A 247 12.71 3.93 11.26
C ALA A 247 13.56 3.95 12.54
N ALA A 248 14.87 3.70 12.40
CA ALA A 248 15.79 3.73 13.53
C ALA A 248 16.08 5.14 14.07
N ILE A 249 15.94 6.19 13.25
CA ILE A 249 16.27 7.57 13.65
C ILE A 249 15.36 8.06 14.79
N PRO A 250 14.01 8.00 14.71
CA PRO A 250 13.14 8.40 15.82
C PRO A 250 13.39 7.58 17.09
N LEU A 251 13.61 6.27 16.93
CA LEU A 251 13.92 5.38 18.06
C LEU A 251 15.23 5.74 18.75
N LEU A 252 16.26 6.15 18.00
CA LEU A 252 17.51 6.66 18.56
C LEU A 252 17.28 7.95 19.36
N VAL A 253 16.50 8.87 18.80
CA VAL A 253 16.16 10.14 19.46
C VAL A 253 15.43 9.88 20.77
N PHE A 254 14.42 9.00 20.78
CA PHE A 254 13.72 8.60 22.00
C PHE A 254 14.66 7.90 22.99
N ALA A 255 15.44 6.89 22.57
CA ALA A 255 16.36 6.19 23.45
C ALA A 255 17.36 7.14 24.15
N LEU A 256 17.86 8.16 23.43
CA LEU A 256 18.74 9.19 23.99
C LEU A 256 18.01 10.17 24.91
N ALA A 257 16.79 10.60 24.54
CA ALA A 257 15.96 11.51 25.33
C ALA A 257 15.52 10.86 26.66
N GLY A 258 15.17 9.58 26.62
CA GLY A 258 14.74 8.81 27.77
C GLY A 258 15.76 8.70 28.88
N ARG A 259 17.04 8.60 28.51
CA ARG A 259 18.13 8.57 29.48
C ARG A 259 18.22 9.88 30.28
N ARG A 260 17.99 11.02 29.64
CA ARG A 260 17.93 12.34 30.32
C ARG A 260 16.68 12.51 31.18
N VAL A 261 15.55 11.94 30.76
CA VAL A 261 14.26 12.06 31.48
C VAL A 261 14.21 11.11 32.67
N ALA A 262 14.66 9.86 32.51
CA ALA A 262 14.71 8.85 33.57
C ALA A 262 15.68 9.24 34.71
N GLU A 263 16.77 9.95 34.41
CA GLU A 263 17.69 10.50 35.41
C GLU A 263 17.09 11.69 36.20
N ARG A 264 16.08 12.38 35.66
CA ARG A 264 15.45 13.56 36.28
C ARG A 264 14.14 13.29 37.00
N VAL A 265 13.37 12.27 36.60
CA VAL A 265 11.99 12.09 37.04
C VAL A 265 11.82 10.76 37.78
N GLY A 266 12.13 10.75 39.08
CA GLY A 266 11.89 9.59 39.95
C GLY A 266 10.41 9.19 40.09
N ALA A 267 9.47 10.07 39.70
CA ALA A 267 8.04 9.80 39.68
C ALA A 267 7.62 8.79 38.59
N PHE A 268 8.43 8.62 37.54
CA PHE A 268 8.16 7.68 36.44
C PHE A 268 8.23 6.22 36.91
N GLN A 269 9.02 5.92 37.94
CA GLN A 269 9.13 4.58 38.52
C GLN A 269 7.87 4.15 39.31
N LYS A 270 7.08 5.11 39.84
CA LYS A 270 5.87 4.82 40.63
C LYS A 270 4.65 4.40 39.80
N HIS A 271 4.62 4.72 38.49
CA HIS A 271 3.49 4.43 37.60
C HIS A 271 3.79 3.36 36.53
N THR A 272 4.87 2.61 36.71
CA THR A 272 5.33 1.56 35.77
C THR A 272 4.25 0.55 35.41
N ARG A 273 3.45 0.13 36.40
CA ARG A 273 2.33 -0.81 36.18
C ARG A 273 1.20 -0.21 35.35
N GLY A 274 0.83 1.04 35.60
CA GLY A 274 -0.23 1.73 34.84
C GLY A 274 0.20 1.94 33.39
N ILE A 275 1.42 2.41 33.17
CA ILE A 275 1.99 2.62 31.82
C ILE A 275 2.05 1.32 31.02
N ARG A 276 2.44 0.20 31.66
CA ARG A 276 2.50 -1.12 31.01
C ARG A 276 1.11 -1.61 30.59
N ILE A 277 0.11 -1.51 31.47
CA ILE A 277 -1.26 -1.96 31.18
C ILE A 277 -1.88 -1.11 30.06
N THR A 278 -1.74 0.22 30.13
CA THR A 278 -2.25 1.11 29.08
C THR A 278 -1.57 0.81 27.74
N GLY A 279 -0.26 0.57 27.73
CA GLY A 279 0.46 0.17 26.52
C GLY A 279 -0.05 -1.15 25.93
N GLY A 280 -0.29 -2.17 26.78
CA GLY A 280 -0.86 -3.45 26.35
C GLY A 280 -2.27 -3.34 25.78
N VAL A 281 -3.14 -2.54 26.41
CA VAL A 281 -4.51 -2.28 25.92
C VAL A 281 -4.50 -1.59 24.55
N VAL A 282 -3.66 -0.56 24.38
CA VAL A 282 -3.52 0.15 23.09
C VAL A 282 -3.02 -0.80 21.99
N MET A 283 -2.07 -1.68 22.29
CA MET A 283 -1.55 -2.67 21.33
C MET A 283 -2.61 -3.68 20.88
N ILE A 284 -3.47 -4.15 21.79
CA ILE A 284 -4.58 -5.05 21.45
C ILE A 284 -5.60 -4.33 20.58
N VAL A 285 -6.01 -3.12 20.96
CA VAL A 285 -6.96 -2.31 20.17
C VAL A 285 -6.42 -2.07 18.77
N LEU A 286 -5.13 -1.76 18.64
CA LEU A 286 -4.48 -1.54 17.35
C LEU A 286 -4.36 -2.81 16.51
N SER A 287 -4.04 -3.95 17.12
CA SER A 287 -4.01 -5.26 16.45
C SER A 287 -5.39 -5.61 15.88
N VAL A 288 -6.46 -5.40 16.66
CA VAL A 288 -7.85 -5.59 16.21
C VAL A 288 -8.18 -4.62 15.08
N ALA A 289 -7.83 -3.34 15.20
CA ALA A 289 -8.06 -2.35 14.15
C ALA A 289 -7.35 -2.70 12.83
N LEU A 290 -6.12 -3.23 12.90
CA LEU A 290 -5.36 -3.70 11.74
C LEU A 290 -5.96 -4.97 11.12
N ALA A 291 -6.53 -5.87 11.93
CA ALA A 291 -7.25 -7.04 11.43
C ALA A 291 -8.48 -6.63 10.59
N PHE A 292 -9.16 -5.55 10.96
CA PHE A 292 -10.30 -5.00 10.22
C PHE A 292 -9.94 -3.96 9.14
N ASN A 293 -8.65 -3.76 8.82
CA ASN A 293 -8.18 -2.74 7.87
C ASN A 293 -8.60 -1.28 8.19
N LEU A 294 -8.95 -1.00 9.45
CA LEU A 294 -9.48 0.30 9.86
C LEU A 294 -8.50 1.48 9.61
N PRO A 295 -7.17 1.33 9.78
CA PRO A 295 -6.23 2.42 9.45
C PRO A 295 -6.18 2.78 7.97
N ALA A 296 -6.36 1.81 7.07
CA ALA A 296 -6.41 2.06 5.63
C ALA A 296 -7.71 2.78 5.23
N TYR A 297 -8.82 2.47 5.91
CA TYR A 297 -10.06 3.22 5.78
C TYR A 297 -9.92 4.67 6.28
N LEU A 298 -9.27 4.87 7.44
CA LEU A 298 -9.06 6.19 8.02
C LEU A 298 -8.09 7.07 7.21
N GLN A 299 -7.04 6.48 6.63
CA GLN A 299 -6.10 7.19 5.75
C GLN A 299 -6.76 7.66 4.45
N ARG A 300 -7.71 6.89 3.89
CA ARG A 300 -8.50 7.31 2.72
C ARG A 300 -9.55 8.37 3.04
N ALA A 301 -9.95 8.48 4.32
CA ALA A 301 -10.91 9.48 4.80
C ALA A 301 -10.26 10.81 5.21
N LEU A 302 -8.92 10.90 5.25
CA LEU A 302 -8.21 12.14 5.53
C LEU A 302 -7.94 12.91 4.22
N PRO A 303 -8.23 14.22 4.14
CA PRO A 303 -7.98 15.02 2.94
C PRO A 303 -6.49 15.05 2.57
N ASP A 304 -6.20 14.78 1.30
CA ASP A 304 -4.84 14.77 0.73
C ASP A 304 -4.29 16.21 0.63
N TYR A 305 -3.63 16.67 1.70
CA TYR A 305 -3.00 17.99 1.75
C TYR A 305 -1.67 18.04 0.97
N THR A 306 -1.23 16.91 0.41
CA THR A 306 -0.04 16.80 -0.45
C THR A 306 -0.36 16.89 -1.94
N GLY A 307 -1.60 16.61 -2.35
CA GLY A 307 -2.06 16.75 -3.74
C GLY A 307 -1.88 18.16 -4.31
N ALA A 308 -2.13 19.21 -3.50
CA ALA A 308 -1.99 20.60 -3.94
C ALA A 308 -0.54 21.04 -4.26
N LEU A 309 0.47 20.31 -3.77
CA LEU A 309 1.88 20.53 -4.11
C LEU A 309 2.32 19.69 -5.32
N GLN A 310 1.63 18.57 -5.58
CA GLN A 310 1.81 17.74 -6.77
C GLN A 310 1.24 18.48 -8.01
N GLU A 311 0.06 19.08 -7.85
CA GLU A 311 -0.69 19.79 -8.90
C GLU A 311 0.03 21.07 -9.41
N GLN A 312 0.88 21.69 -8.57
CA GLN A 312 1.73 22.82 -9.00
C GLN A 312 3.00 22.40 -9.77
N VAL A 313 3.38 21.12 -9.70
CA VAL A 313 4.48 20.55 -10.49
C VAL A 313 3.95 20.00 -11.81
N ASP A 314 2.72 19.49 -11.82
CA ASP A 314 2.04 18.96 -13.01
C ASP A 314 1.59 20.07 -14.00
N ALA A 315 1.54 21.33 -13.57
CA ALA A 315 1.06 22.46 -14.38
C ALA A 315 2.10 23.19 -15.25
N SER A 316 3.34 22.67 -15.40
CA SER A 316 4.32 23.27 -16.31
C SER A 316 4.18 22.73 -17.74
N ASP A 317 4.23 23.61 -18.75
CA ASP A 317 4.05 23.26 -20.16
C ASP A 317 5.04 22.20 -20.69
N THR A 318 6.21 22.03 -20.04
CA THR A 318 7.17 20.95 -20.33
C THR A 318 6.72 19.55 -19.87
N VAL A 319 5.67 19.45 -19.04
CA VAL A 319 5.11 18.17 -18.54
C VAL A 319 4.00 17.66 -19.46
N ARG A 320 3.36 18.52 -20.28
CA ARG A 320 2.36 18.10 -21.27
C ARG A 320 2.95 17.30 -22.44
N GLU A 321 4.23 17.53 -22.74
CA GLU A 321 5.00 16.77 -23.75
C GLU A 321 5.65 15.50 -23.17
N ALA A 322 5.81 15.45 -21.84
CA ALA A 322 6.34 14.28 -21.16
C ALA A 322 5.24 13.20 -21.03
N LEU A 323 5.56 11.95 -21.37
CA LEU A 323 4.65 10.84 -21.14
C LEU A 323 4.29 10.73 -19.65
N ASP A 324 3.01 10.95 -19.33
CA ASP A 324 2.44 10.72 -18.01
C ASP A 324 2.19 9.21 -17.79
N LEU A 325 3.30 8.47 -17.67
CA LEU A 325 3.29 7.02 -17.49
C LEU A 325 2.74 6.62 -16.11
N GLY A 326 1.78 5.70 -16.10
CA GLY A 326 1.24 5.08 -14.90
C GLY A 326 2.18 4.07 -14.21
N GLY A 327 1.66 3.39 -13.20
CA GLY A 327 2.36 2.29 -12.53
C GLY A 327 3.71 2.65 -11.89
N ILE A 328 4.53 1.62 -11.63
CA ILE A 328 5.89 1.77 -11.11
C ILE A 328 6.92 1.44 -12.19
N VAL A 329 8.11 2.04 -12.05
CA VAL A 329 9.27 1.71 -12.88
C VAL A 329 9.82 0.34 -12.48
N THR A 330 9.97 -0.55 -13.44
CA THR A 330 10.60 -1.87 -13.36
C THR A 330 11.79 -1.94 -14.33
N ASP A 331 12.61 -2.98 -14.27
CA ASP A 331 13.73 -3.15 -15.21
C ASP A 331 13.25 -3.30 -16.67
N GLU A 332 12.04 -3.83 -16.86
CA GLU A 332 11.42 -4.08 -18.17
C GLU A 332 10.88 -2.82 -18.83
N ASN A 333 10.43 -1.83 -18.04
CA ASN A 333 9.70 -0.66 -18.56
C ASN A 333 10.35 0.70 -18.24
N ARG A 334 11.54 0.70 -17.63
CA ARG A 334 12.24 1.93 -17.21
C ARG A 334 12.56 2.88 -18.36
N GLU A 335 12.69 2.35 -19.57
CA GLU A 335 13.11 3.11 -20.76
C GLU A 335 11.91 3.71 -21.50
N LEU A 336 10.66 3.29 -21.17
CA LEU A 336 9.44 3.84 -21.77
C LEU A 336 9.34 5.37 -21.62
N SER A 337 9.88 5.93 -20.52
CA SER A 337 9.90 7.38 -20.29
C SER A 337 10.89 8.15 -21.16
N ASN A 338 11.66 7.46 -22.02
CA ASN A 338 12.56 8.11 -22.98
C ASN A 338 11.85 8.57 -24.25
N CYS A 339 10.67 8.00 -24.55
CA CYS A 339 9.81 8.51 -25.60
C CYS A 339 9.06 9.75 -25.08
N SER A 340 8.42 10.48 -25.98
CA SER A 340 7.44 11.56 -25.73
C SER A 340 6.04 11.09 -26.14
N ASN A 341 4.99 11.79 -25.70
CA ASN A 341 3.63 11.41 -26.06
C ASN A 341 3.31 11.87 -27.49
N GLY A 342 3.35 10.95 -28.44
CA GLY A 342 2.95 11.18 -29.82
C GLY A 342 4.00 11.93 -30.64
N GLY A 343 5.29 11.69 -30.40
CA GLY A 343 6.39 12.33 -31.13
C GLY A 343 6.28 12.18 -32.65
N ASP A 344 6.74 13.19 -33.39
CA ASP A 344 6.65 13.25 -34.87
C ASP A 344 7.75 12.45 -35.60
N GLU A 345 8.71 11.93 -34.84
CA GLU A 345 9.87 11.17 -35.31
C GLU A 345 10.04 9.91 -34.45
N LEU A 346 10.69 8.87 -35.01
CA LEU A 346 10.97 7.64 -34.28
C LEU A 346 11.96 7.88 -33.13
N GLU A 347 11.51 7.62 -31.91
CA GLU A 347 12.31 7.67 -30.69
C GLU A 347 12.85 6.28 -30.35
N SER A 348 13.50 6.09 -29.20
CA SER A 348 13.94 4.77 -28.74
C SER A 348 13.77 4.66 -27.24
N CYS A 349 12.77 3.90 -26.81
CA CYS A 349 12.37 3.78 -25.42
C CYS A 349 12.47 2.35 -24.86
N GLY A 350 13.49 1.63 -25.32
CA GLY A 350 13.86 0.30 -24.83
C GLY A 350 13.01 -0.83 -25.41
N THR A 351 13.32 -2.05 -25.01
CA THR A 351 12.60 -3.25 -25.44
C THR A 351 11.14 -3.21 -24.97
N ALA A 352 10.22 -3.64 -25.83
CA ALA A 352 8.81 -3.74 -25.48
C ALA A 352 8.61 -4.69 -24.29
N PRO A 353 7.89 -4.26 -23.23
CA PRO A 353 7.53 -5.15 -22.14
C PRO A 353 6.74 -6.37 -22.62
N ALA A 354 6.90 -7.51 -21.96
CA ALA A 354 6.18 -8.72 -22.30
C ALA A 354 4.67 -8.58 -22.03
N LEU A 355 3.88 -9.18 -22.92
CA LEU A 355 2.44 -9.36 -22.75
C LEU A 355 2.19 -10.45 -21.70
N SER A 356 2.01 -10.05 -20.45
CA SER A 356 1.91 -10.94 -19.30
C SER A 356 0.53 -10.87 -18.64
N GLY A 357 0.12 -11.97 -18.01
CA GLY A 357 -1.17 -12.05 -17.30
C GLY A 357 -2.40 -12.04 -18.22
N ILE A 358 -2.23 -12.36 -19.51
CA ILE A 358 -3.35 -12.45 -20.46
C ILE A 358 -4.21 -13.68 -20.15
N ASP A 359 -5.50 -13.46 -19.90
CA ASP A 359 -6.45 -14.52 -19.57
C ASP A 359 -6.85 -15.35 -20.78
N THR A 360 -7.07 -14.68 -21.92
CA THR A 360 -7.56 -15.30 -23.15
C THR A 360 -7.07 -14.52 -24.36
N TRP A 361 -6.72 -15.26 -25.41
CA TRP A 361 -6.39 -14.72 -26.72
C TRP A 361 -7.56 -14.97 -27.68
N LEU A 362 -7.96 -13.92 -28.40
CA LEU A 362 -8.95 -13.98 -29.47
C LEU A 362 -8.25 -13.67 -30.80
N ASN A 363 -8.82 -14.14 -31.90
CA ASN A 363 -8.27 -13.97 -33.25
C ASN A 363 -6.82 -14.49 -33.41
N THR A 364 -6.43 -15.50 -32.62
CA THR A 364 -5.18 -16.24 -32.81
C THR A 364 -5.48 -17.71 -33.14
N ASP A 365 -4.52 -18.39 -33.77
CA ASP A 365 -4.64 -19.79 -34.10
C ASP A 365 -4.83 -20.64 -32.84
N GLY A 366 -5.99 -21.27 -32.70
CA GLY A 366 -6.31 -22.11 -31.54
C GLY A 366 -6.38 -21.37 -30.20
N GLY A 367 -6.38 -20.03 -30.19
CA GLY A 367 -6.27 -19.24 -28.95
C GLY A 367 -4.85 -19.26 -28.36
N GLU A 368 -3.83 -19.56 -29.16
CA GLU A 368 -2.44 -19.55 -28.70
C GLU A 368 -1.96 -18.12 -28.39
N PRO A 369 -1.16 -17.93 -27.32
CA PRO A 369 -0.55 -16.65 -27.00
C PRO A 369 0.48 -16.20 -28.04
N LEU A 370 0.48 -14.91 -28.37
CA LEU A 370 1.59 -14.29 -29.12
C LEU A 370 2.71 -13.85 -28.17
N VAL A 371 3.95 -14.15 -28.55
CA VAL A 371 5.16 -13.78 -27.82
C VAL A 371 5.93 -12.77 -28.64
N LEU A 372 6.21 -11.59 -28.07
CA LEU A 372 6.86 -10.48 -28.79
C LEU A 372 8.22 -10.87 -29.37
N ASP A 373 9.04 -11.62 -28.62
CA ASP A 373 10.34 -12.09 -29.08
C ASP A 373 10.23 -12.91 -30.39
N GLN A 374 9.17 -13.70 -30.56
CA GLN A 374 8.95 -14.48 -31.79
C GLN A 374 8.61 -13.56 -32.98
N LEU A 375 7.80 -12.52 -32.74
CA LEU A 375 7.46 -11.54 -33.77
C LEU A 375 8.71 -10.73 -34.18
N SER A 376 9.59 -10.42 -33.23
CA SER A 376 10.88 -9.78 -33.50
C SER A 376 11.86 -10.70 -34.22
N ASP A 377 11.92 -11.99 -33.87
CA ASP A 377 12.72 -12.99 -34.60
C ASP A 377 12.25 -13.14 -36.06
N ASP A 378 10.94 -13.00 -36.30
CA ASP A 378 10.35 -12.95 -37.64
C ASP A 378 10.54 -11.58 -38.34
N GLY A 379 11.07 -10.58 -37.63
CA GLY A 379 11.34 -9.23 -38.12
C GLY A 379 10.10 -8.40 -38.40
N LYS A 380 8.99 -8.66 -37.68
CA LYS A 380 7.73 -7.92 -37.81
C LYS A 380 7.76 -6.59 -37.07
N VAL A 381 7.14 -5.57 -37.65
CA VAL A 381 6.78 -4.34 -36.94
C VAL A 381 5.48 -4.60 -36.19
N VAL A 382 5.39 -4.22 -34.91
CA VAL A 382 4.25 -4.54 -34.05
C VAL A 382 3.62 -3.26 -33.48
N LEU A 383 2.30 -3.13 -33.59
CA LEU A 383 1.53 -2.12 -32.88
C LEU A 383 0.76 -2.77 -31.72
N ILE A 384 1.03 -2.32 -30.50
CA ILE A 384 0.25 -2.69 -29.32
C ILE A 384 -0.80 -1.60 -29.11
N ASP A 385 -2.08 -1.96 -29.23
CA ASP A 385 -3.22 -1.05 -29.12
C ASP A 385 -4.04 -1.39 -27.86
N PHE A 386 -3.99 -0.55 -26.84
CA PHE A 386 -4.80 -0.68 -25.63
C PHE A 386 -6.17 -0.08 -25.85
N TRP A 387 -7.20 -0.90 -25.69
CA TRP A 387 -8.58 -0.50 -25.94
C TRP A 387 -9.56 -1.19 -24.98
N THR A 388 -10.80 -0.71 -24.96
CA THR A 388 -11.94 -1.41 -24.40
C THR A 388 -13.18 -1.13 -25.22
N TYR A 389 -14.10 -2.08 -25.31
CA TYR A 389 -15.15 -2.04 -26.34
C TYR A 389 -16.24 -1.00 -26.08
N SER A 390 -16.49 -0.62 -24.82
CA SER A 390 -17.51 0.40 -24.50
C SER A 390 -16.96 1.83 -24.54
N CYS A 391 -15.66 2.02 -24.75
CA CYS A 391 -15.03 3.34 -24.84
C CYS A 391 -15.25 3.98 -26.22
N ILE A 392 -15.96 5.10 -26.28
CA ILE A 392 -16.23 5.80 -27.55
C ILE A 392 -14.95 6.23 -28.27
N ASN A 393 -13.94 6.69 -27.53
CA ASN A 393 -12.65 7.10 -28.11
C ASN A 393 -11.96 5.91 -28.80
N CYS A 394 -12.03 4.72 -28.19
CA CYS A 394 -11.54 3.49 -28.82
C CYS A 394 -12.36 3.14 -30.07
N GLN A 395 -13.69 3.22 -30.01
CA GLN A 395 -14.56 2.91 -31.16
C GLN A 395 -14.28 3.82 -32.37
N ARG A 396 -13.91 5.10 -32.15
CA ARG A 396 -13.48 6.02 -33.22
C ARG A 396 -12.05 5.74 -33.72
N ALA A 397 -11.15 5.28 -32.86
CA ALA A 397 -9.77 4.97 -33.23
C ALA A 397 -9.61 3.64 -33.98
N ILE A 398 -10.36 2.60 -33.59
CA ILE A 398 -10.25 1.24 -34.13
C ILE A 398 -10.39 1.16 -35.67
N PRO A 399 -11.27 1.91 -36.35
CA PRO A 399 -11.32 1.94 -37.81
C PRO A 399 -9.97 2.29 -38.48
N HIS A 400 -9.17 3.17 -37.87
CA HIS A 400 -7.83 3.49 -38.36
C HIS A 400 -6.88 2.29 -38.17
N VAL A 401 -6.92 1.65 -37.00
CA VAL A 401 -6.10 0.47 -36.68
C VAL A 401 -6.44 -0.70 -37.59
N ASN A 402 -7.73 -0.97 -37.83
CA ASN A 402 -8.22 -1.98 -38.77
C ASN A 402 -7.67 -1.72 -40.18
N ALA A 403 -7.74 -0.46 -40.65
CA ALA A 403 -7.23 -0.09 -41.97
C ALA A 403 -5.71 -0.30 -42.08
N TRP A 404 -4.95 0.06 -41.05
CA TRP A 404 -3.50 -0.19 -41.01
C TRP A 404 -3.19 -1.69 -41.04
N TYR A 405 -3.87 -2.49 -40.22
CA TYR A 405 -3.67 -3.93 -40.20
C TYR A 405 -3.94 -4.55 -41.57
N ASP A 406 -5.10 -4.26 -42.18
CA ASP A 406 -5.46 -4.80 -43.48
C ASP A 406 -4.55 -4.35 -44.61
N THR A 407 -3.99 -3.14 -44.51
CA THR A 407 -3.10 -2.57 -45.54
C THR A 407 -1.67 -3.11 -45.43
N TYR A 408 -1.18 -3.30 -44.20
CA TYR A 408 0.25 -3.51 -43.95
C TYR A 408 0.63 -4.91 -43.49
N LYS A 409 -0.32 -5.77 -43.07
CA LYS A 409 -0.01 -7.09 -42.50
C LYS A 409 0.85 -8.00 -43.38
N ASP A 410 0.68 -7.91 -44.70
CA ASP A 410 1.39 -8.72 -45.69
C ASP A 410 2.58 -8.01 -46.35
N VAL A 411 2.98 -6.83 -45.85
CA VAL A 411 4.05 -6.00 -46.44
C VAL A 411 5.42 -6.41 -45.89
N GLY A 412 6.29 -6.94 -46.75
CA GLY A 412 7.65 -7.34 -46.36
C GLY A 412 7.63 -8.51 -45.37
N ASN A 413 8.29 -8.33 -44.22
CA ASN A 413 8.19 -9.27 -43.09
C ASN A 413 6.86 -9.17 -42.32
N GLY A 414 6.06 -8.14 -42.62
CA GLY A 414 4.71 -7.95 -42.10
C GLY A 414 4.59 -6.89 -41.02
N PHE A 415 3.34 -6.51 -40.78
CA PHE A 415 2.89 -5.62 -39.71
C PHE A 415 1.90 -6.39 -38.84
N GLU A 416 2.15 -6.49 -37.54
CA GLU A 416 1.23 -7.13 -36.60
C GLU A 416 0.56 -6.09 -35.71
N VAL A 417 -0.73 -6.26 -35.45
CA VAL A 417 -1.43 -5.49 -34.43
C VAL A 417 -1.82 -6.45 -33.32
N ILE A 418 -1.56 -6.07 -32.07
CA ILE A 418 -2.07 -6.78 -30.90
C ILE A 418 -2.97 -5.81 -30.12
N GLY A 419 -4.27 -6.05 -30.19
CA GLY A 419 -5.25 -5.32 -29.41
C GLY A 419 -5.27 -5.81 -27.96
N VAL A 420 -4.66 -5.07 -27.04
CA VAL A 420 -4.72 -5.39 -25.61
C VAL A 420 -6.02 -4.85 -25.04
N HIS A 421 -7.02 -5.71 -24.96
CA HIS A 421 -8.31 -5.37 -24.35
C HIS A 421 -8.16 -5.35 -22.83
N THR A 422 -8.01 -4.14 -22.26
CA THR A 422 -7.97 -3.93 -20.81
C THR A 422 -9.32 -3.37 -20.36
N PRO A 423 -10.09 -4.08 -19.54
CA PRO A 423 -11.45 -3.68 -19.19
C PRO A 423 -11.45 -2.41 -18.33
N GLU A 424 -12.39 -1.51 -18.56
CA GLU A 424 -12.70 -0.40 -17.66
C GLU A 424 -13.73 -0.80 -16.60
N PHE A 425 -14.73 -1.58 -17.01
CA PHE A 425 -15.84 -2.06 -16.19
C PHE A 425 -15.80 -3.58 -15.99
N ALA A 426 -16.48 -4.08 -14.95
CA ALA A 426 -16.51 -5.50 -14.65
C ALA A 426 -17.14 -6.34 -15.77
N PHE A 427 -18.16 -5.79 -16.45
CA PHE A 427 -18.82 -6.50 -17.57
C PHE A 427 -17.88 -6.70 -18.78
N GLU A 428 -16.82 -5.90 -18.90
CA GLU A 428 -15.84 -6.03 -19.99
C GLU A 428 -14.81 -7.13 -19.72
N ARG A 429 -14.81 -7.72 -18.52
CA ARG A 429 -14.02 -8.93 -18.22
C ARG A 429 -14.64 -10.20 -18.77
N GLU A 430 -15.92 -10.16 -19.11
CA GLU A 430 -16.63 -11.31 -19.64
C GLU A 430 -16.23 -11.54 -21.09
N THR A 431 -15.47 -12.61 -21.38
CA THR A 431 -14.96 -12.91 -22.72
C THR A 431 -16.05 -12.91 -23.80
N ARG A 432 -17.26 -13.36 -23.47
CA ARG A 432 -18.40 -13.35 -24.41
C ARG A 432 -18.79 -11.93 -24.87
N ASN A 433 -18.62 -10.93 -24.00
CA ASN A 433 -18.92 -9.54 -24.29
C ASN A 433 -17.81 -8.95 -25.16
N VAL A 434 -16.55 -9.27 -24.84
CA VAL A 434 -15.39 -8.87 -25.66
C VAL A 434 -15.48 -9.45 -27.07
N VAL A 435 -15.85 -10.73 -27.20
CA VAL A 435 -16.06 -11.36 -28.52
C VAL A 435 -17.12 -10.63 -29.35
N ALA A 436 -18.22 -10.20 -28.72
CA ALA A 436 -19.25 -9.41 -29.40
C ALA A 436 -18.69 -8.04 -29.85
N GLY A 437 -18.01 -7.32 -28.95
CA GLY A 437 -17.40 -6.03 -29.27
C GLY A 437 -16.33 -6.12 -30.37
N VAL A 438 -15.50 -7.17 -30.35
CA VAL A 438 -14.52 -7.47 -31.42
C VAL A 438 -15.22 -7.63 -32.77
N ALA A 439 -16.34 -8.37 -32.80
CA ALA A 439 -17.11 -8.57 -34.02
C ALA A 439 -17.78 -7.28 -34.51
N ASP A 440 -18.42 -6.53 -33.61
CA ASP A 440 -19.13 -5.29 -33.93
C ASP A 440 -18.19 -4.20 -34.46
N LEU A 441 -16.97 -4.15 -33.94
CA LEU A 441 -15.93 -3.19 -34.35
C LEU A 441 -15.08 -3.67 -35.53
N GLY A 442 -15.37 -4.86 -36.09
CA GLY A 442 -14.65 -5.41 -37.22
C GLY A 442 -13.18 -5.74 -36.95
N VAL A 443 -12.82 -5.99 -35.68
CA VAL A 443 -11.44 -6.29 -35.28
C VAL A 443 -11.09 -7.71 -35.70
N THR A 444 -10.13 -7.82 -36.63
CA THR A 444 -9.66 -9.11 -37.16
C THR A 444 -8.25 -9.48 -36.71
N TYR A 445 -7.50 -8.52 -36.18
CA TYR A 445 -6.17 -8.75 -35.60
C TYR A 445 -6.26 -9.47 -34.24
N PRO A 446 -5.16 -10.09 -33.79
CA PRO A 446 -5.04 -10.70 -32.46
C PRO A 446 -5.47 -9.78 -31.32
N VAL A 447 -6.26 -10.31 -30.38
CA VAL A 447 -6.71 -9.58 -29.18
C VAL A 447 -6.28 -10.32 -27.92
N ALA A 448 -5.57 -9.62 -27.05
CA ALA A 448 -5.13 -10.10 -25.74
C ALA A 448 -6.04 -9.54 -24.65
N GLN A 449 -6.81 -10.40 -23.97
CA GLN A 449 -7.71 -9.98 -22.91
C GLN A 449 -6.95 -9.88 -21.57
N ASP A 450 -6.68 -8.65 -21.09
CA ASP A 450 -5.89 -8.34 -19.89
C ASP A 450 -6.79 -8.00 -18.68
N ASN A 451 -7.53 -8.98 -18.14
CA ASN A 451 -8.51 -8.68 -17.08
C ASN A 451 -7.88 -8.32 -15.73
N SER A 452 -6.59 -8.65 -15.55
CA SER A 452 -5.82 -8.32 -14.34
C SER A 452 -4.98 -7.06 -14.45
N TYR A 453 -5.06 -6.32 -15.56
CA TYR A 453 -4.24 -5.12 -15.85
C TYR A 453 -2.74 -5.39 -15.78
N SER A 454 -2.32 -6.64 -15.99
CA SER A 454 -0.92 -7.04 -15.86
C SER A 454 -0.09 -6.44 -16.98
N THR A 455 -0.56 -6.56 -18.22
CA THR A 455 0.07 -5.95 -19.38
C THR A 455 -0.06 -4.43 -19.36
N TRP A 456 -1.25 -3.90 -19.04
CA TRP A 456 -1.47 -2.46 -18.82
C TRP A 456 -0.46 -1.85 -17.85
N THR A 457 -0.24 -2.51 -16.71
CA THR A 457 0.70 -2.04 -15.68
C THR A 457 2.15 -2.19 -16.14
N ALA A 458 2.49 -3.28 -16.84
CA ALA A 458 3.84 -3.49 -17.38
C ALA A 458 4.22 -2.40 -18.39
N TYR A 459 3.29 -2.03 -19.27
CA TYR A 459 3.45 -0.94 -20.25
C TYR A 459 3.32 0.46 -19.64
N ARG A 460 3.05 0.56 -18.33
CA ARG A 460 2.84 1.82 -17.62
C ARG A 460 1.76 2.69 -18.29
N ASN A 461 0.73 2.06 -18.84
CA ASN A 461 -0.35 2.79 -19.48
C ASN A 461 -1.26 3.48 -18.45
N ARG A 462 -1.98 4.51 -18.90
CA ARG A 462 -2.92 5.29 -18.11
C ARG A 462 -4.22 5.65 -18.85
N TYR A 463 -4.28 5.47 -20.17
CA TYR A 463 -5.37 5.98 -21.00
C TYR A 463 -5.94 4.94 -21.96
N TRP A 464 -7.19 5.17 -22.37
CA TRP A 464 -7.85 4.50 -23.48
C TRP A 464 -8.23 5.56 -24.54
N PRO A 465 -7.93 5.34 -25.84
CA PRO A 465 -6.97 4.35 -26.35
C PRO A 465 -5.52 4.73 -26.00
N ALA A 466 -4.60 3.78 -26.15
CA ALA A 466 -3.17 4.03 -26.10
C ALA A 466 -2.41 3.07 -27.03
N GLN A 467 -1.39 3.57 -27.70
CA GLN A 467 -0.65 2.84 -28.73
C GLN A 467 0.84 2.84 -28.46
N TYR A 468 1.49 1.69 -28.66
CA TYR A 468 2.94 1.53 -28.57
C TYR A 468 3.41 0.84 -29.85
N LEU A 469 4.22 1.55 -30.64
CA LEU A 469 4.77 1.03 -31.88
C LEU A 469 6.16 0.47 -31.62
N VAL A 470 6.36 -0.79 -32.01
CA VAL A 470 7.55 -1.58 -31.78
C VAL A 470 8.18 -1.93 -33.13
N ASP A 471 9.49 -1.75 -33.26
CA ASP A 471 10.21 -2.12 -34.47
C ASP A 471 10.53 -3.62 -34.56
N ALA A 472 11.12 -4.02 -35.68
CA ALA A 472 11.52 -5.40 -35.95
C ALA A 472 12.55 -5.97 -34.94
N ASP A 473 13.27 -5.11 -34.22
CA ASP A 473 14.23 -5.51 -33.18
C ASP A 473 13.56 -5.63 -31.79
N GLY A 474 12.23 -5.44 -31.70
CA GLY A 474 11.49 -5.50 -30.44
C GLY A 474 11.63 -4.25 -29.58
N THR A 475 12.10 -3.13 -30.13
CA THR A 475 12.28 -1.86 -29.42
C THR A 475 11.07 -0.96 -29.62
N VAL A 476 10.56 -0.35 -28.54
CA VAL A 476 9.49 0.66 -28.63
C VAL A 476 10.06 1.94 -29.24
N ARG A 477 9.43 2.42 -30.31
CA ARG A 477 9.89 3.57 -31.12
C ARG A 477 8.92 4.75 -31.11
N HIS A 478 7.69 4.54 -30.68
CA HIS A 478 6.67 5.59 -30.57
C HIS A 478 5.61 5.17 -29.56
N ILE A 479 5.15 6.12 -28.74
CA ILE A 479 4.06 5.93 -27.79
C ILE A 479 3.05 7.05 -28.00
N ARG A 480 1.77 6.70 -28.10
CA ARG A 480 0.67 7.64 -28.28
C ARG A 480 -0.43 7.36 -27.26
N PHE A 481 -0.72 8.33 -26.40
CA PHE A 481 -1.83 8.28 -25.46
C PHE A 481 -2.99 9.14 -25.95
N GLY A 482 -4.20 8.59 -25.84
CA GLY A 482 -5.43 9.24 -26.27
C GLY A 482 -5.72 9.09 -27.76
N GLU A 483 -6.87 9.62 -28.15
CA GLU A 483 -7.39 9.59 -29.51
C GLU A 483 -6.61 10.54 -30.46
N GLY A 484 -6.62 10.23 -31.76
CA GLY A 484 -6.03 11.06 -32.81
C GLY A 484 -4.54 10.80 -33.07
N GLY A 485 -3.94 11.62 -33.94
CA GLY A 485 -2.54 11.46 -34.36
C GLY A 485 -2.32 10.31 -35.34
N TYR A 486 -3.37 9.93 -36.08
CA TYR A 486 -3.38 8.78 -36.97
C TYR A 486 -2.39 8.94 -38.13
N GLU A 487 -2.38 10.10 -38.80
CA GLU A 487 -1.47 10.36 -39.94
C GLU A 487 0.00 10.24 -39.52
N ASN A 488 0.37 10.81 -38.37
CA ASN A 488 1.72 10.71 -37.85
C ASN A 488 2.08 9.26 -37.47
N THR A 489 1.21 8.57 -36.74
CA THR A 489 1.46 7.17 -36.34
C THR A 489 1.59 6.26 -37.56
N GLU A 490 0.76 6.43 -38.58
CA GLU A 490 0.86 5.68 -39.83
C GLU A 490 2.16 5.97 -40.59
N LYS A 491 2.58 7.24 -40.66
CA LYS A 491 3.87 7.63 -41.22
C LYS A 491 5.01 6.86 -40.53
N LEU A 492 5.01 6.79 -39.20
CA LEU A 492 6.02 6.08 -38.42
C LEU A 492 5.96 4.55 -38.62
N VAL A 493 4.76 3.96 -38.75
CA VAL A 493 4.59 2.55 -39.16
C VAL A 493 5.27 2.28 -40.50
N ARG A 494 5.03 3.13 -41.51
CA ARG A 494 5.61 3.01 -42.85
C ARG A 494 7.13 3.16 -42.84
N GLU A 495 7.66 4.06 -42.02
CA GLU A 495 9.11 4.21 -41.81
C GLU A 495 9.72 2.94 -41.23
N LEU A 496 9.10 2.34 -40.20
CA LEU A 496 9.58 1.09 -39.60
C LEU A 496 9.48 -0.10 -40.55
N LEU A 497 8.43 -0.20 -41.37
CA LEU A 497 8.30 -1.25 -42.39
C LEU A 497 9.42 -1.15 -43.43
N THR A 498 9.77 0.07 -43.83
CA THR A 498 10.89 0.32 -44.75
C THR A 498 12.24 0.01 -44.11
N ALA A 499 12.40 0.35 -42.82
CA ALA A 499 13.61 0.05 -42.07
C ALA A 499 13.83 -1.45 -41.89
N ALA A 500 12.76 -2.20 -41.57
CA ALA A 500 12.78 -3.65 -41.44
C ALA A 500 13.04 -4.34 -42.79
N ASN A 501 12.51 -3.77 -43.89
CA ASN A 501 12.64 -4.33 -45.24
C ASN A 501 13.06 -3.27 -46.27
N PRO A 502 14.36 -2.96 -46.38
CA PRO A 502 14.84 -1.92 -47.29
C PRO A 502 14.43 -2.18 -48.75
N GLY A 503 13.65 -1.27 -49.31
CA GLY A 503 13.17 -1.34 -50.70
C GLY A 503 11.83 -2.07 -50.89
N VAL A 504 11.13 -2.44 -49.82
CA VAL A 504 9.77 -2.97 -49.90
C VAL A 504 8.83 -1.92 -50.54
N PRO A 505 8.01 -2.28 -51.54
CA PRO A 505 7.00 -1.37 -52.07
C PRO A 505 5.87 -1.22 -51.04
N LEU A 506 5.64 0.00 -50.56
CA LEU A 506 4.51 0.30 -49.69
C LEU A 506 3.29 0.69 -50.53
N PRO A 507 2.06 0.26 -50.15
CA PRO A 507 0.83 0.81 -50.71
C PRO A 507 0.68 2.30 -50.36
N GLU A 508 -0.32 2.97 -50.94
CA GLU A 508 -0.67 4.33 -50.53
C GLU A 508 -1.14 4.36 -49.06
N PRO A 509 -0.97 5.49 -48.33
CA PRO A 509 -1.51 5.64 -46.99
C PRO A 509 -3.03 5.44 -46.93
N THR A 510 -3.52 4.98 -45.79
CA THR A 510 -4.95 4.77 -45.56
C THR A 510 -5.70 6.11 -45.57
N THR A 511 -6.96 6.08 -46.02
CA THR A 511 -7.80 7.28 -46.16
C THR A 511 -9.01 7.25 -45.23
N VAL A 512 -8.83 6.76 -44.00
CA VAL A 512 -9.88 6.77 -42.98
C VAL A 512 -10.10 8.21 -42.51
N ILE A 513 -11.35 8.63 -42.44
CA ILE A 513 -11.71 10.00 -41.99
C ILE A 513 -11.38 10.12 -40.50
N ASP A 514 -10.56 11.09 -40.15
CA ASP A 514 -10.31 11.45 -38.75
C ASP A 514 -11.55 12.16 -38.17
N SER A 515 -12.31 11.44 -37.35
CA SER A 515 -13.47 11.94 -36.62
C SER A 515 -13.15 12.35 -35.19
N THR A 516 -11.87 12.61 -34.86
CA THR A 516 -11.48 13.01 -33.49
C THR A 516 -12.13 14.34 -33.12
N PRO A 517 -12.85 14.42 -31.98
CA PRO A 517 -13.46 15.65 -31.51
C PRO A 517 -12.44 16.80 -31.39
N GLN A 518 -12.75 17.95 -31.98
CA GLN A 518 -11.87 19.14 -31.95
C GLN A 518 -12.30 20.17 -30.88
N ALA A 519 -13.56 20.11 -30.45
CA ALA A 519 -14.10 20.99 -29.43
C ALA A 519 -13.81 20.45 -28.03
N GLU A 520 -13.72 21.34 -27.04
CA GLU A 520 -13.70 20.90 -25.64
C GLU A 520 -15.04 20.24 -25.29
N THR A 521 -14.97 18.98 -24.89
CA THR A 521 -16.11 18.19 -24.45
C THR A 521 -16.18 18.16 -22.92
N THR A 522 -17.37 17.84 -22.41
CA THR A 522 -17.51 17.48 -20.99
C THR A 522 -16.60 16.29 -20.68
N PRO A 523 -15.84 16.30 -19.57
CA PRO A 523 -15.08 15.14 -19.15
C PRO A 523 -15.99 13.93 -18.94
N GLU A 524 -15.43 12.73 -19.10
CA GLU A 524 -16.17 11.49 -18.85
C GLU A 524 -16.85 11.52 -17.47
N THR A 525 -18.15 11.23 -17.46
CA THR A 525 -19.01 11.42 -16.30
C THR A 525 -19.39 10.07 -15.70
N TYR A 526 -18.59 9.62 -14.73
CA TYR A 526 -18.77 8.34 -14.06
C TYR A 526 -19.88 8.35 -12.99
N PHE A 527 -20.64 7.26 -12.92
CA PHE A 527 -21.62 7.01 -11.86
C PHE A 527 -21.12 6.09 -10.74
N SER A 528 -19.89 5.58 -10.83
CA SER A 528 -19.30 4.78 -9.76
C SER A 528 -18.84 5.66 -8.58
N VAL A 529 -19.05 5.18 -7.34
CA VAL A 529 -18.69 5.96 -6.13
C VAL A 529 -17.21 6.33 -6.01
N ASN A 530 -16.31 5.59 -6.65
CA ASN A 530 -14.85 5.76 -6.55
C ASN A 530 -14.25 6.57 -7.71
N LYS A 531 -14.99 6.79 -8.80
CA LYS A 531 -14.55 7.61 -9.95
C LYS A 531 -15.36 8.90 -10.11
N ILE A 532 -16.36 9.14 -9.27
CA ILE A 532 -17.21 10.32 -9.35
C ILE A 532 -16.41 11.62 -9.16
N VAL A 533 -16.56 12.55 -10.10
CA VAL A 533 -15.83 13.84 -10.10
C VAL A 533 -16.74 15.06 -10.25
N ASN A 534 -17.91 14.91 -10.86
CA ASN A 534 -18.76 16.02 -11.30
C ASN A 534 -20.24 15.86 -10.91
N TYR A 535 -20.52 15.25 -9.75
CA TYR A 535 -21.87 15.22 -9.18
C TYR A 535 -22.19 16.50 -8.42
N SER A 536 -23.35 17.08 -8.72
CA SER A 536 -23.81 18.36 -8.16
C SER A 536 -25.14 18.26 -7.39
N GLY A 537 -25.64 17.05 -7.14
CA GLY A 537 -26.84 16.83 -6.35
C GLY A 537 -26.64 17.09 -4.85
N SER A 538 -27.73 17.38 -4.15
CA SER A 538 -27.69 17.74 -2.71
C SER A 538 -27.52 16.54 -1.78
N ALA A 539 -28.04 15.37 -2.18
CA ALA A 539 -27.91 14.13 -1.43
C ALA A 539 -26.46 13.62 -1.46
N LYS A 540 -26.00 13.02 -0.38
CA LYS A 540 -24.65 12.43 -0.33
C LYS A 540 -24.57 11.26 -1.32
N TYR A 541 -23.61 11.33 -2.24
CA TYR A 541 -23.31 10.22 -3.14
C TYR A 541 -22.51 9.14 -2.40
N ALA A 542 -23.13 8.00 -2.12
CA ALA A 542 -22.51 6.87 -1.42
C ALA A 542 -23.16 5.56 -1.84
N ALA A 543 -22.44 4.46 -1.68
CA ALA A 543 -22.92 3.14 -2.08
C ALA A 543 -24.16 2.72 -1.26
N GLY A 544 -25.09 2.04 -1.93
CA GLY A 544 -26.38 1.59 -1.40
C GLY A 544 -27.57 2.27 -2.07
N GLU A 545 -28.77 1.86 -1.67
CA GLU A 545 -30.02 2.47 -2.12
C GLU A 545 -30.24 3.84 -1.46
N GLY A 546 -30.64 4.83 -2.26
CA GLY A 546 -30.93 6.18 -1.81
C GLY A 546 -31.96 6.88 -2.68
N VAL A 547 -32.66 7.85 -2.08
CA VAL A 547 -33.56 8.77 -2.80
C VAL A 547 -32.79 10.05 -3.08
N PHE A 548 -32.82 10.46 -4.34
CA PHE A 548 -32.12 11.63 -4.84
C PHE A 548 -33.12 12.67 -5.36
N THR A 549 -32.66 13.91 -5.50
CA THR A 549 -33.45 15.00 -6.06
C THR A 549 -32.56 15.80 -7.00
N ALA A 550 -33.04 16.00 -8.23
CA ALA A 550 -32.30 16.73 -9.25
C ALA A 550 -31.96 18.15 -8.76
N ASN A 551 -30.81 18.66 -9.21
CA ASN A 551 -30.40 20.02 -8.92
C ASN A 551 -31.11 20.98 -9.90
N PRO A 552 -32.02 21.87 -9.44
CA PRO A 552 -32.72 22.78 -10.34
C PRO A 552 -31.80 23.79 -11.04
N ASP A 553 -30.65 24.09 -10.43
CA ASP A 553 -29.63 25.01 -10.96
C ASP A 553 -28.39 24.21 -11.38
N GLN A 554 -28.57 23.25 -12.30
CA GLN A 554 -27.55 22.31 -12.76
C GLN A 554 -26.30 23.04 -13.33
N PRO A 555 -25.12 22.98 -12.67
CA PRO A 555 -23.90 23.60 -13.18
C PRO A 555 -23.38 22.91 -14.44
N ALA A 556 -22.67 23.64 -15.30
CA ALA A 556 -22.07 23.10 -16.53
C ALA A 556 -21.13 21.91 -16.25
N SER A 557 -21.15 20.91 -17.14
CA SER A 557 -20.31 19.69 -17.06
C SER A 557 -20.49 18.90 -15.76
N THR A 558 -21.69 18.94 -15.17
CA THR A 558 -22.04 18.18 -13.96
C THR A 558 -23.34 17.42 -14.13
N PHE A 559 -23.56 16.41 -13.30
CA PHE A 559 -24.80 15.65 -13.25
C PHE A 559 -25.47 15.65 -11.87
N SER A 560 -26.77 15.41 -11.85
CA SER A 560 -27.54 15.10 -10.63
C SER A 560 -28.52 13.95 -10.89
N LEU A 561 -29.03 13.35 -9.81
CA LEU A 561 -29.97 12.22 -9.87
C LEU A 561 -31.32 12.66 -9.27
N ASP A 562 -32.41 12.13 -9.83
CA ASP A 562 -33.78 12.25 -9.31
C ASP A 562 -34.41 10.86 -9.17
N GLY A 563 -35.27 10.65 -8.18
CA GLY A 563 -35.88 9.35 -7.91
C GLY A 563 -35.03 8.43 -7.03
N THR A 564 -35.30 7.13 -7.05
CA THR A 564 -34.63 6.12 -6.20
C THR A 564 -33.58 5.36 -7.01
N TRP A 565 -32.36 5.31 -6.47
CA TRP A 565 -31.20 4.72 -7.11
C TRP A 565 -30.44 3.79 -6.16
N GLU A 566 -29.93 2.69 -6.68
CA GLU A 566 -28.91 1.87 -6.05
C GLU A 566 -27.55 2.22 -6.62
N ILE A 567 -26.67 2.77 -5.80
CA ILE A 567 -25.34 3.21 -6.21
C ILE A 567 -24.29 2.18 -5.78
N ASP A 568 -23.34 1.86 -6.66
CA ASP A 568 -22.25 0.93 -6.34
C ASP A 568 -20.89 1.41 -6.91
N PHE A 569 -19.89 0.51 -6.94
CA PHE A 569 -18.55 0.78 -7.44
C PHE A 569 -18.42 0.59 -8.97
N GLN A 570 -19.53 0.36 -9.66
CA GLN A 570 -19.61 0.23 -11.12
C GLN A 570 -20.45 1.35 -11.73
N GLY A 571 -21.57 1.73 -11.10
CA GLY A 571 -22.47 2.75 -11.62
C GLY A 571 -23.66 3.03 -10.71
N ALA A 572 -24.74 3.52 -11.33
CA ALA A 572 -26.01 3.82 -10.69
C ALA A 572 -27.15 3.03 -11.36
N THR A 573 -27.87 2.22 -10.58
CA THR A 573 -28.99 1.39 -11.04
C THR A 573 -30.31 2.02 -10.64
N ALA A 574 -31.21 2.19 -11.61
CA ALA A 574 -32.56 2.71 -11.37
C ALA A 574 -33.39 1.72 -10.53
N VAL A 575 -34.03 2.21 -9.47
CA VAL A 575 -34.89 1.40 -8.58
C VAL A 575 -36.37 1.77 -8.73
N SER A 576 -36.67 3.03 -9.02
CA SER A 576 -38.04 3.54 -9.19
C SER A 576 -38.35 3.96 -10.63
N ASP A 577 -39.64 3.97 -10.99
CA ASP A 577 -40.10 4.34 -12.35
C ASP A 577 -39.87 5.82 -12.69
N ASP A 578 -39.59 6.66 -11.70
CA ASP A 578 -39.27 8.08 -11.83
C ASP A 578 -37.76 8.36 -11.76
N ALA A 579 -36.91 7.32 -11.82
CA ALA A 579 -35.46 7.46 -11.81
C ALA A 579 -34.97 8.22 -13.05
N ARG A 580 -34.34 9.37 -12.81
CA ARG A 580 -33.82 10.24 -13.88
C ARG A 580 -32.41 10.75 -13.56
N ILE A 581 -31.56 10.78 -14.57
CA ILE A 581 -30.25 11.43 -14.55
C ILE A 581 -30.36 12.75 -15.29
N GLN A 582 -30.02 13.85 -14.65
CA GLN A 582 -29.92 15.15 -15.28
C GLN A 582 -28.45 15.53 -15.48
N LEU A 583 -28.03 15.77 -16.72
CA LEU A 583 -26.66 16.10 -17.09
C LEU A 583 -26.63 17.45 -17.82
N ALA A 584 -25.82 18.39 -17.34
CA ALA A 584 -25.43 19.54 -18.14
C ALA A 584 -24.15 19.20 -18.92
N TYR A 585 -24.22 19.22 -20.25
CA TYR A 585 -23.14 18.77 -21.13
C TYR A 585 -22.64 19.86 -22.07
N SER A 586 -21.44 19.63 -22.59
CA SER A 586 -20.81 20.30 -23.72
C SER A 586 -20.24 19.23 -24.65
N GLY A 587 -20.62 19.25 -25.93
CA GLY A 587 -20.18 18.27 -26.92
C GLY A 587 -21.04 18.30 -28.18
N THR A 588 -20.57 17.63 -29.22
CA THR A 588 -21.33 17.40 -30.46
C THR A 588 -22.22 16.18 -30.27
N ASP A 589 -21.61 15.09 -29.80
CA ASP A 589 -22.27 13.81 -29.56
C ASP A 589 -22.23 13.48 -28.07
N VAL A 590 -23.28 12.81 -27.59
CA VAL A 590 -23.35 12.31 -26.22
C VAL A 590 -23.75 10.85 -26.26
N PHE A 591 -23.05 10.03 -25.51
CA PHE A 591 -23.28 8.61 -25.38
C PHE A 591 -23.40 8.22 -23.92
N ALA A 592 -24.21 7.21 -23.64
CA ALA A 592 -24.34 6.61 -22.32
C ALA A 592 -23.95 5.14 -22.38
N VAL A 593 -23.10 4.68 -21.45
CA VAL A 593 -22.84 3.26 -21.27
C VAL A 593 -23.89 2.72 -20.32
N LEU A 594 -24.74 1.84 -20.82
CA LEU A 594 -25.92 1.31 -20.13
C LEU A 594 -25.90 -0.23 -20.12
N GLY A 595 -26.51 -0.82 -19.10
CA GLY A 595 -26.73 -2.26 -19.00
C GLY A 595 -28.07 -2.58 -18.34
N GLY A 596 -28.54 -3.81 -18.50
CA GLY A 596 -29.86 -4.26 -18.06
C GLY A 596 -30.82 -4.43 -19.22
N GLU A 597 -32.12 -4.41 -18.93
CA GLU A 597 -33.18 -4.57 -19.93
C GLU A 597 -34.28 -3.52 -19.70
N GLY A 598 -34.59 -2.73 -20.72
CA GLY A 598 -35.67 -1.74 -20.67
C GLY A 598 -35.51 -0.63 -21.71
N THR A 599 -36.53 0.22 -21.86
CA THR A 599 -36.50 1.38 -22.75
C THR A 599 -36.18 2.63 -21.94
N VAL A 600 -35.05 3.26 -22.25
CA VAL A 600 -34.58 4.51 -21.65
C VAL A 600 -35.01 5.68 -22.52
N THR A 601 -35.52 6.76 -21.91
CA THR A 601 -35.92 7.97 -22.63
C THR A 601 -34.92 9.07 -22.39
N ALA A 602 -34.25 9.54 -23.45
CA ALA A 602 -33.38 10.69 -23.42
C ALA A 602 -34.10 11.93 -23.94
N THR A 603 -34.26 12.95 -23.09
CA THR A 603 -34.74 14.28 -23.49
C THR A 603 -33.57 15.26 -23.47
N VAL A 604 -33.13 15.70 -24.65
CA VAL A 604 -32.03 16.64 -24.83
C VAL A 604 -32.58 18.04 -25.08
N ARG A 605 -32.16 19.01 -24.28
CA ARG A 605 -32.55 20.42 -24.38
C ARG A 605 -31.31 21.27 -24.59
N THR A 606 -31.08 21.71 -25.81
CA THR A 606 -29.91 22.49 -26.20
C THR A 606 -30.10 23.98 -25.90
N ALA A 607 -29.00 24.71 -25.77
CA ALA A 607 -28.99 26.14 -25.41
C ALA A 607 -29.66 27.05 -26.45
N ASP A 608 -29.76 26.60 -27.70
CA ASP A 608 -30.50 27.26 -28.78
C ASP A 608 -32.04 27.14 -28.65
N GLY A 609 -32.51 26.37 -27.66
CA GLY A 609 -33.93 26.12 -27.39
C GLY A 609 -34.50 24.90 -28.13
N THR A 610 -33.67 24.15 -28.87
CA THR A 610 -34.10 22.90 -29.51
C THR A 610 -34.31 21.81 -28.45
N THR A 611 -35.37 21.02 -28.60
CA THR A 611 -35.63 19.85 -27.74
C THR A 611 -35.75 18.61 -28.60
N GLN A 612 -34.98 17.59 -28.29
CA GLN A 612 -34.99 16.29 -28.96
C GLN A 612 -35.31 15.21 -27.94
N VAL A 613 -36.11 14.22 -28.33
CA VAL A 613 -36.43 13.06 -27.50
C VAL A 613 -36.06 11.80 -28.26
N ARG A 614 -35.30 10.91 -27.62
CA ARG A 614 -34.87 9.63 -28.18
C ARG A 614 -35.22 8.52 -27.21
N GLU A 615 -35.86 7.47 -27.71
CA GLU A 615 -36.04 6.22 -26.98
C GLU A 615 -34.86 5.29 -27.32
N ILE A 616 -34.28 4.67 -26.29
CA ILE A 616 -33.12 3.81 -26.37
C ILE A 616 -33.50 2.46 -25.76
N ASP A 617 -33.58 1.42 -26.60
CA ASP A 617 -33.84 0.06 -26.15
C ASP A 617 -32.55 -0.58 -25.62
N VAL A 618 -32.41 -0.59 -24.29
CA VAL A 618 -31.29 -1.22 -23.59
C VAL A 618 -31.57 -2.71 -23.48
N THR A 619 -30.75 -3.52 -24.14
CA THR A 619 -30.84 -4.98 -24.14
C THR A 619 -29.47 -5.60 -24.38
N GLY A 620 -29.29 -6.86 -23.97
CA GLY A 620 -28.08 -7.62 -24.25
C GLY A 620 -26.91 -7.29 -23.33
N ASN A 621 -25.70 -7.26 -23.88
CA ASN A 621 -24.50 -6.97 -23.09
C ASN A 621 -24.42 -5.45 -22.83
N PRO A 622 -23.98 -5.02 -21.63
CA PRO A 622 -23.76 -3.60 -21.40
C PRO A 622 -22.80 -3.01 -22.43
N THR A 623 -23.20 -1.88 -23.01
CA THR A 623 -22.49 -1.24 -24.12
C THR A 623 -22.82 0.25 -24.20
N LEU A 624 -22.17 0.92 -25.14
CA LEU A 624 -22.35 2.32 -25.46
C LEU A 624 -23.63 2.53 -26.30
N TYR A 625 -24.47 3.49 -25.89
CA TYR A 625 -25.67 3.90 -26.63
C TYR A 625 -25.60 5.39 -26.98
N PRO A 626 -25.90 5.78 -28.23
CA PRO A 626 -26.00 7.19 -28.63
C PRO A 626 -27.24 7.85 -28.00
N VAL A 627 -27.01 8.96 -27.30
CA VAL A 627 -28.03 9.78 -26.64
C VAL A 627 -28.32 11.03 -27.47
N LEU A 628 -27.27 11.68 -27.97
CA LEU A 628 -27.31 12.79 -28.91
C LEU A 628 -26.29 12.52 -30.02
N GLU A 629 -26.71 12.72 -31.26
CA GLU A 629 -25.81 12.73 -32.43
C GLU A 629 -26.02 14.07 -33.15
N GLY A 630 -25.00 14.91 -33.14
CA GLY A 630 -25.07 16.31 -33.58
C GLY A 630 -24.20 16.61 -34.80
N GLU A 631 -24.46 17.74 -35.46
CA GLU A 631 -23.58 18.25 -36.54
C GLU A 631 -22.55 19.27 -36.04
N GLU A 632 -22.86 19.99 -34.95
CA GLU A 632 -22.01 21.03 -34.36
C GLU A 632 -21.98 20.90 -32.84
N ALA A 633 -20.85 21.29 -32.24
CA ALA A 633 -20.68 21.29 -30.79
C ALA A 633 -21.71 22.22 -30.12
N THR A 634 -22.42 21.69 -29.13
CA THR A 634 -23.48 22.42 -28.42
C THR A 634 -23.37 22.23 -26.91
N THR A 635 -24.13 23.03 -26.17
CA THR A 635 -24.32 22.88 -24.73
C THR A 635 -25.79 22.71 -24.43
N GLY A 636 -26.11 21.98 -23.36
CA GLY A 636 -27.50 21.72 -23.03
C GLY A 636 -27.68 20.91 -21.76
N ILE A 637 -28.94 20.56 -21.51
CA ILE A 637 -29.36 19.65 -20.44
C ILE A 637 -29.91 18.38 -21.07
N ILE A 638 -29.42 17.24 -20.62
CA ILE A 638 -29.97 15.92 -20.91
C ILE A 638 -30.69 15.43 -19.67
N ASP A 639 -31.93 15.01 -19.85
CA ASP A 639 -32.69 14.23 -18.89
C ASP A 639 -32.80 12.80 -19.42
N LEU A 640 -32.12 11.87 -18.76
CA LEU A 640 -32.15 10.45 -19.09
C LEU A 640 -33.05 9.74 -18.08
N GLU A 641 -34.22 9.28 -18.50
CA GLU A 641 -35.18 8.54 -17.67
C GLU A 641 -34.95 7.03 -17.85
N LEU A 642 -34.68 6.32 -16.75
CA LEU A 642 -34.31 4.91 -16.76
C LEU A 642 -35.37 4.06 -16.05
N PRO A 643 -35.84 2.96 -16.66
CA PRO A 643 -36.76 2.05 -15.99
C PRO A 643 -36.02 1.24 -14.91
N PRO A 644 -36.73 0.73 -13.88
CA PRO A 644 -36.12 -0.05 -12.81
C PRO A 644 -35.31 -1.24 -13.34
N GLY A 645 -34.09 -1.41 -12.82
CA GLY A 645 -33.16 -2.48 -13.20
C GLY A 645 -32.16 -2.12 -14.29
N VAL A 646 -32.32 -0.98 -14.98
CA VAL A 646 -31.29 -0.46 -15.89
C VAL A 646 -30.20 0.24 -15.09
N GLN A 647 -28.94 -0.10 -15.38
CA GLN A 647 -27.75 0.49 -14.77
C GLN A 647 -27.05 1.43 -15.75
N ALA A 648 -26.73 2.64 -15.29
CA ALA A 648 -25.88 3.59 -16.00
C ALA A 648 -24.46 3.57 -15.42
N PHE A 649 -23.46 3.42 -16.28
CA PHE A 649 -22.05 3.34 -15.88
C PHE A 649 -21.33 4.69 -16.04
N THR A 650 -21.50 5.33 -17.19
CA THR A 650 -20.86 6.60 -17.53
C THR A 650 -21.59 7.32 -18.67
N PHE A 651 -21.41 8.65 -18.76
CA PHE A 651 -21.60 9.38 -20.02
C PHE A 651 -20.24 9.72 -20.65
N THR A 652 -20.15 9.53 -21.96
CA THR A 652 -18.98 9.88 -22.78
C THR A 652 -19.41 10.76 -23.95
N PHE A 653 -18.45 11.46 -24.56
CA PHE A 653 -18.73 12.59 -25.45
C PHE A 653 -17.93 12.51 -26.75
N GLY A 654 -18.43 13.18 -27.79
CA GLY A 654 -17.80 13.36 -29.09
C GLY A 654 -17.95 14.79 -29.61
#